data_AF-A0A1M7SFP8-F1
#
_entry.id   AF-A0A1M7SFP8-F1
#
_cell.length_a   1.000
_cell.length_b   1.000
_cell.length_c   1.000
_cell.angle_alpha   90.00
_cell.angle_beta   90.00
_cell.angle_gamma   90.00
#
_symmetry.space_group_name_H-M   'P 1'
#
loop_
_entity.id
_entity.type
_entity.pdbx_description
1 polymer ?
#
loop_
_entity_poly.entity_id
_entity_poly.type
_entity_poly.pdbx_seq_one_letter_code
_entity_poly.pdbx_strand_id
1 'polypeptide(L)'
;MEIVLWGVRGSISSPSPTTQFYGANTTCIEVRTDNNDLLIFDAGSGLHHLGTTLPDSGVCHLFLSHGHADHIQGLGFFKPIHNPNWTIHVYVPASLKRVVKNFFDGKTFPVMFKQLRSKIVQHIVTPGKVINVSKRKNNPIKVKPFLGNHPGGSVAYKVYADESVFLYSGDHEITSDPVVRSNTFELLSRIDVAVVDAAYGKDDYHEGWGHSKWEDWVELAARAKVPCLVLSHHMQDRSDKELDDLQDTVMPKTSGSSDLYNRVYVAKEGLRFIPKKDTSFIPQRSDWMFEFVENLGIHKDESIILDRILATSREITQADAGTVFLVENNQLVFAYTHNDTLFPADSSYKHAYVNVRLPISLDSIAGYVASTGKTLNIPDVETLPKDLPYHFNDSFDKATGYQSKSMLVMPFFDRNKNLLGVLQLINSINPRSKKIQAFDINMENNVRLLAREAANVLEISGILRKNIYRMLKVIAIHDPTETGPHAERVGAISAELYQRWAEKHQKTPDEIRFFKGQIRLASMLHDVGKVGISDLILKKKARLTEEEYITMRNHTRLGASLLSSETKDITELAHDVALHHHQKWNGQGYVGSDDSDRLEGTSIPLVARIAAIADVFDALVSSRCYKNAWSFEEARLFLNREAGQHFDPLLVECFNDIFDLIHKIYERFPDVATA
;
A
#
# COMPACT_ATOMS: atom_id res chain seq x y z
N MET A 1 -0.55 22.82 -18.24
CA MET A 1 -0.15 23.43 -16.96
C MET A 1 -0.62 22.61 -15.79
N GLU A 2 0.19 22.55 -14.73
CA GLU A 2 -0.07 21.91 -13.44
C GLU A 2 -0.04 22.97 -12.33
N ILE A 3 -0.95 22.86 -11.38
CA ILE A 3 -1.02 23.72 -10.18
C ILE A 3 -0.71 22.85 -8.95
N VAL A 4 0.17 23.29 -8.07
CA VAL A 4 0.52 22.60 -6.81
C VAL A 4 0.42 23.57 -5.65
N LEU A 5 -0.27 23.17 -4.58
CA LEU A 5 -0.42 23.96 -3.36
C LEU A 5 0.68 23.60 -2.36
N TRP A 6 1.55 24.55 -2.02
CA TRP A 6 2.64 24.37 -1.06
C TRP A 6 2.36 24.99 0.31
N GLY A 7 1.36 25.86 0.39
CA GLY A 7 0.81 26.39 1.62
C GLY A 7 -0.61 26.85 1.39
N VAL A 8 -1.48 26.59 2.35
CA VAL A 8 -2.94 26.76 2.24
C VAL A 8 -3.56 27.47 3.44
N ARG A 9 -2.76 27.82 4.47
CA ARG A 9 -3.22 28.52 5.66
C ARG A 9 -3.11 30.03 5.52
N GLY A 10 -4.01 30.74 6.17
CA GLY A 10 -3.99 32.19 6.33
C GLY A 10 -3.34 32.63 7.64
N SER A 11 -3.00 33.92 7.71
CA SER A 11 -2.48 34.64 8.89
C SER A 11 -1.14 34.17 9.43
N ILE A 12 -1.03 32.94 9.93
CA ILE A 12 0.20 32.38 10.50
C ILE A 12 0.35 30.90 10.13
N SER A 13 1.59 30.40 10.21
CA SER A 13 1.78 28.95 10.13
C SER A 13 1.30 28.31 11.43
N SER A 14 0.55 27.22 11.34
CA SER A 14 -0.11 26.60 12.50
C SER A 14 0.14 25.10 12.57
N PRO A 15 1.38 24.63 12.86
CA PRO A 15 1.66 23.21 13.00
C PRO A 15 1.14 22.70 14.36
N SER A 16 0.09 21.88 14.32
CA SER A 16 -0.52 21.24 15.49
C SER A 16 -0.89 19.80 15.12
N PRO A 17 -0.99 18.84 16.07
CA PRO A 17 -1.59 17.53 15.80
C PRO A 17 -2.97 17.59 15.13
N THR A 18 -3.69 18.70 15.29
CA THR A 18 -5.03 18.92 14.74
C THR A 18 -5.05 19.60 13.37
N THR A 19 -3.90 19.93 12.77
CA THR A 19 -3.80 20.70 11.51
C THR A 19 -2.79 20.09 10.52
N GLN A 20 -2.38 18.83 10.75
CA GLN A 20 -1.34 18.16 9.97
C GLN A 20 -1.82 17.70 8.61
N PHE A 21 -3.10 17.33 8.49
CA PHE A 21 -3.62 16.70 7.29
C PHE A 21 -3.78 17.69 6.14
N TYR A 22 -4.46 18.82 6.35
CA TYR A 22 -4.60 19.85 5.30
C TYR A 22 -3.32 20.67 5.12
N GLY A 23 -2.47 20.73 6.14
CA GLY A 23 -1.23 21.48 6.12
C GLY A 23 -1.25 22.71 7.02
N ALA A 24 -0.06 23.16 7.38
CA ALA A 24 0.21 24.20 8.37
C ALA A 24 0.93 25.42 7.79
N ASN A 25 1.40 25.34 6.56
CA ASN A 25 2.12 26.39 5.86
C ASN A 25 1.18 27.42 5.27
N THR A 26 1.64 28.66 5.31
CA THR A 26 0.96 29.82 4.74
C THR A 26 1.16 29.91 3.23
N THR A 27 0.22 30.59 2.60
CA THR A 27 -0.05 30.57 1.17
C THR A 27 1.17 30.60 0.25
N CYS A 28 1.26 29.56 -0.59
CA CYS A 28 2.22 29.48 -1.69
C CYS A 28 1.69 28.52 -2.75
N ILE A 29 1.56 28.97 -3.99
CA ILE A 29 1.07 28.15 -5.10
C ILE A 29 2.10 28.10 -6.21
N GLU A 30 2.42 26.90 -6.66
CA GLU A 30 3.23 26.68 -7.85
C GLU A 30 2.31 26.46 -9.06
N VAL A 31 2.67 27.06 -10.19
CA VAL A 31 2.14 26.71 -11.50
C VAL A 31 3.29 26.34 -12.41
N ARG A 32 3.28 25.10 -12.91
CA ARG A 32 4.25 24.57 -13.87
C ARG A 32 3.61 24.43 -15.23
N THR A 33 4.18 25.05 -16.27
CA THR A 33 3.67 24.85 -17.64
C THR A 33 4.17 23.54 -18.24
N ASP A 34 3.58 23.10 -19.35
CA ASP A 34 4.00 21.90 -20.07
C ASP A 34 5.45 22.00 -20.58
N ASN A 35 5.97 23.22 -20.73
CA ASN A 35 7.35 23.53 -21.07
C ASN A 35 8.27 23.68 -19.86
N ASN A 36 7.79 23.31 -18.66
CA ASN A 36 8.49 23.39 -17.38
C ASN A 36 8.80 24.83 -16.92
N ASP A 37 8.09 25.84 -17.42
CA ASP A 37 8.22 27.21 -16.90
C ASP A 37 7.59 27.27 -15.49
N LEU A 38 8.30 27.90 -14.55
CA LEU A 38 7.92 27.97 -13.14
C LEU A 38 7.32 29.33 -12.80
N LEU A 39 6.02 29.34 -12.52
CA LEU A 39 5.31 30.48 -11.95
C LEU A 39 5.00 30.15 -10.48
N ILE A 40 5.14 31.14 -9.61
CA ILE A 40 4.88 31.00 -8.18
C ILE A 40 3.96 32.15 -7.78
N PHE A 41 2.90 31.87 -7.02
CA PHE A 41 1.97 32.86 -6.51
C PHE A 41 2.05 32.88 -4.99
N ASP A 42 2.40 34.06 -4.48
CA ASP A 42 2.79 34.35 -3.11
C ASP A 42 3.95 33.53 -2.56
N ALA A 43 4.46 34.03 -1.43
CA ALA A 43 5.72 33.66 -0.84
C ALA A 43 5.58 33.45 0.67
N GLY A 44 4.50 32.80 1.10
CA GLY A 44 4.33 32.34 2.48
C GLY A 44 5.35 31.27 2.87
N SER A 45 5.20 30.71 4.07
CA SER A 45 6.08 29.66 4.59
C SER A 45 6.16 28.43 3.68
N GLY A 46 5.12 28.14 2.88
CA GLY A 46 5.13 27.06 1.89
C GLY A 46 6.23 27.23 0.83
N LEU A 47 6.67 28.46 0.56
CA LEU A 47 7.75 28.75 -0.40
C LEU A 47 9.07 28.11 0.01
N HIS A 48 9.32 27.93 1.31
CA HIS A 48 10.51 27.24 1.78
C HIS A 48 10.56 25.80 1.26
N HIS A 49 9.45 25.06 1.38
CA HIS A 49 9.37 23.67 0.97
C HIS A 49 9.47 23.54 -0.56
N LEU A 50 8.76 24.38 -1.32
CA LEU A 50 8.93 24.45 -2.77
C LEU A 50 10.41 24.66 -3.14
N GLY A 51 11.09 25.61 -2.50
CA GLY A 51 12.48 25.95 -2.76
C GLY A 51 13.47 24.78 -2.59
N THR A 52 13.21 23.83 -1.69
CA THR A 52 14.10 22.67 -1.48
C THR A 52 13.96 21.60 -2.57
N THR A 53 12.84 21.59 -3.30
CA THR A 53 12.59 20.65 -4.41
C THR A 53 13.16 21.11 -5.75
N LEU A 54 13.57 22.38 -5.84
CA LEU A 54 14.05 22.98 -7.09
C LEU A 54 15.52 22.64 -7.37
N PRO A 55 15.92 22.53 -8.66
CA PRO A 55 17.28 22.23 -9.06
C PRO A 55 18.27 23.34 -8.68
N ASP A 56 19.57 23.09 -8.82
CA ASP A 56 20.59 24.06 -8.43
C ASP A 56 20.74 25.27 -9.39
N SER A 57 20.00 25.31 -10.50
CA SER A 57 19.92 26.46 -11.41
C SER A 57 18.56 26.54 -12.06
N GLY A 58 18.07 27.73 -12.37
CA GLY A 58 16.77 27.88 -13.03
C GLY A 58 16.29 29.31 -13.18
N VAL A 59 15.08 29.43 -13.72
CA VAL A 59 14.33 30.69 -13.83
C VAL A 59 12.95 30.49 -13.23
N CYS A 60 12.50 31.44 -12.41
CA CYS A 60 11.11 31.45 -11.94
C CYS A 60 10.50 32.85 -11.99
N HIS A 61 9.17 32.87 -11.98
CA HIS A 61 8.32 34.05 -12.03
C HIS A 61 7.44 34.08 -10.79
N LEU A 62 7.85 34.86 -9.78
CA LEU A 62 7.16 35.01 -8.51
C LEU A 62 6.21 36.20 -8.55
N PHE A 63 4.92 35.96 -8.41
CA PHE A 63 3.84 36.95 -8.36
C PHE A 63 3.37 37.13 -6.93
N LEU A 64 3.50 38.34 -6.38
CA LEU A 64 2.98 38.65 -5.05
C LEU A 64 1.61 39.32 -5.17
N SER A 65 0.61 38.83 -4.44
CA SER A 65 -0.74 39.39 -4.38
C SER A 65 -0.74 40.67 -3.55
N HIS A 66 -0.25 40.59 -2.31
CA HIS A 66 -0.16 41.70 -1.39
C HIS A 66 1.03 41.58 -0.39
N GLY A 67 1.08 42.46 0.62
CA GLY A 67 2.26 42.65 1.48
C GLY A 67 2.15 42.07 2.90
N HIS A 68 1.12 41.27 3.21
CA HIS A 68 0.97 40.68 4.54
C HIS A 68 2.00 39.57 4.78
N ALA A 69 2.31 39.34 6.06
CA ALA A 69 3.44 38.52 6.47
C ALA A 69 3.32 37.06 5.99
N ASP A 70 2.14 36.48 6.09
CA ASP A 70 1.80 35.14 5.60
C ASP A 70 1.93 34.97 4.09
N HIS A 71 2.00 36.05 3.30
CA HIS A 71 2.22 36.02 1.86
C HIS A 71 3.68 36.31 1.45
N ILE A 72 4.56 36.71 2.39
CA ILE A 72 5.95 37.09 2.08
C ILE A 72 7.02 36.48 3.00
N GLN A 73 6.64 35.88 4.13
CA GLN A 73 7.60 35.41 5.14
C GLN A 73 8.58 34.34 4.64
N GLY A 74 8.19 33.55 3.63
CA GLY A 74 9.03 32.53 3.02
C GLY A 74 10.13 33.07 2.11
N LEU A 75 10.08 34.35 1.70
CA LEU A 75 11.06 34.96 0.78
C LEU A 75 12.51 34.75 1.25
N GLY A 76 12.76 34.91 2.56
CA GLY A 76 14.10 34.76 3.13
C GLY A 76 14.60 33.31 3.18
N PHE A 77 13.69 32.34 3.13
CA PHE A 77 13.97 30.91 3.22
C PHE A 77 13.89 30.19 1.87
N PHE A 78 13.63 30.92 0.79
CA PHE A 78 13.58 30.39 -0.56
C PHE A 78 14.99 30.10 -1.09
N LYS A 79 15.43 28.84 -1.05
CA LYS A 79 16.80 28.42 -1.45
C LYS A 79 17.30 29.09 -2.76
N PRO A 80 16.51 29.20 -3.84
CA PRO A 80 16.92 29.89 -5.06
C PRO A 80 17.36 31.35 -4.90
N ILE A 81 16.80 32.12 -3.95
CA ILE A 81 17.15 33.55 -3.80
C ILE A 81 18.61 33.76 -3.38
N HIS A 82 19.18 32.74 -2.72
CA HIS A 82 20.56 32.70 -2.23
C HIS A 82 21.53 32.04 -3.21
N ASN A 83 21.07 31.64 -4.39
CA ASN A 83 21.86 30.92 -5.38
C ASN A 83 22.16 31.78 -6.62
N PRO A 84 23.43 32.00 -6.99
CA PRO A 84 23.78 32.84 -8.15
C PRO A 84 23.35 32.27 -9.51
N ASN A 85 23.09 30.96 -9.61
CA ASN A 85 22.66 30.30 -10.83
C ASN A 85 21.14 30.45 -11.11
N TRP A 86 20.45 31.24 -10.31
CA TRP A 86 19.02 31.48 -10.43
C TRP A 86 18.71 32.90 -10.90
N THR A 87 17.76 33.01 -11.83
CA THR A 87 17.11 34.29 -12.17
C THR A 87 15.67 34.28 -11.67
N ILE A 88 15.33 35.25 -10.83
CA ILE A 88 14.01 35.35 -10.20
C ILE A 88 13.34 36.63 -10.70
N HIS A 89 12.28 36.48 -11.49
CA HIS A 89 11.42 37.57 -11.89
C HIS A 89 10.36 37.79 -10.81
N VAL A 90 10.41 38.92 -10.10
CA VAL A 90 9.47 39.24 -9.01
C VAL A 90 8.47 40.28 -9.50
N TYR A 91 7.21 39.89 -9.63
CA TYR A 91 6.10 40.72 -10.06
C TYR A 91 5.38 41.24 -8.82
N VAL A 92 5.41 42.56 -8.62
CA VAL A 92 4.87 43.22 -7.42
C VAL A 92 3.98 44.40 -7.79
N PRO A 93 2.85 44.59 -7.10
CA PRO A 93 2.07 45.82 -7.17
C PRO A 93 2.92 47.05 -6.83
N ALA A 94 2.62 48.21 -7.44
CA ALA A 94 3.39 49.43 -7.23
C ALA A 94 3.45 49.86 -5.74
N SER A 95 2.35 49.64 -5.01
CA SER A 95 2.25 49.87 -3.56
C SER A 95 3.25 49.04 -2.74
N LEU A 96 3.67 47.88 -3.25
CA LEU A 96 4.51 46.90 -2.54
C LEU A 96 5.97 46.91 -2.93
N LYS A 97 6.36 47.80 -3.86
CA LYS A 97 7.75 47.92 -4.32
C LYS A 97 8.74 48.10 -3.18
N ARG A 98 8.35 48.81 -2.11
CA ARG A 98 9.20 49.02 -0.93
C ARG A 98 9.17 47.85 0.05
N VAL A 99 8.09 47.05 0.08
CA VAL A 99 7.91 45.96 1.05
C VAL A 99 8.97 44.87 0.87
N VAL A 100 9.21 44.40 -0.36
CA VAL A 100 10.25 43.39 -0.62
C VAL A 100 11.64 43.90 -0.24
N LYS A 101 11.94 45.18 -0.51
CA LYS A 101 13.22 45.78 -0.14
C LYS A 101 13.37 45.93 1.39
N ASN A 102 12.28 46.29 2.08
CA ASN A 102 12.25 46.45 3.53
C ASN A 102 12.30 45.09 4.25
N PHE A 103 11.78 44.02 3.65
CA PHE A 103 11.90 42.67 4.20
C PHE A 103 13.38 42.27 4.34
N PHE A 104 14.20 42.61 3.35
CA PHE A 104 15.66 42.40 3.35
C PHE A 104 16.44 43.66 3.77
N ASP A 105 16.09 44.27 4.91
CA ASP A 105 16.76 45.47 5.45
C ASP A 105 17.82 45.18 6.53
N GLY A 106 18.02 43.91 6.90
CA GLY A 106 18.91 43.49 7.99
C GLY A 106 18.27 43.58 9.38
N LYS A 107 17.00 44.02 9.48
CA LYS A 107 16.23 44.10 10.72
C LYS A 107 15.04 43.13 10.69
N THR A 108 14.25 43.19 9.63
CA THR A 108 13.08 42.32 9.41
C THR A 108 13.54 40.91 9.05
N PHE A 109 14.54 40.81 8.17
CA PHE A 109 15.27 39.58 7.88
C PHE A 109 16.77 39.87 7.97
N PRO A 110 17.60 38.95 8.51
CA PRO A 110 19.02 39.22 8.80
C PRO A 110 19.87 39.47 7.54
N VAL A 111 19.41 39.06 6.36
CA VAL A 111 20.12 39.25 5.09
C VAL A 111 19.64 40.54 4.42
N MET A 112 20.58 41.42 4.06
CA MET A 112 20.26 42.63 3.29
C MET A 112 20.02 42.29 1.81
N PHE A 113 19.17 43.07 1.13
CA PHE A 113 18.84 42.83 -0.29
C PHE A 113 20.07 42.75 -1.20
N LYS A 114 21.11 43.55 -0.90
CA LYS A 114 22.40 43.57 -1.61
C LYS A 114 23.25 42.30 -1.44
N GLN A 115 22.94 41.46 -0.45
CA GLN A 115 23.65 40.22 -0.14
C GLN A 115 23.00 39.00 -0.81
N LEU A 116 21.82 39.16 -1.41
CA LEU A 116 21.17 38.11 -2.19
C LEU A 116 22.02 37.79 -3.42
N ARG A 117 22.25 36.50 -3.67
CA ARG A 117 23.19 36.05 -4.71
C ARG A 117 22.52 35.84 -6.07
N SER A 118 21.22 35.55 -6.09
CA SER A 118 20.45 35.35 -7.32
C SER A 118 20.29 36.64 -8.14
N LYS A 119 20.03 36.48 -9.43
CA LYS A 119 19.67 37.60 -10.31
C LYS A 119 18.19 37.92 -10.14
N ILE A 120 17.88 38.94 -9.36
CA ILE A 120 16.49 39.39 -9.12
C ILE A 120 16.09 40.48 -10.11
N VAL A 121 14.99 40.28 -10.83
CA VAL A 121 14.42 41.24 -11.77
C VAL A 121 13.02 41.61 -11.31
N GLN A 122 12.82 42.85 -10.86
CA GLN A 122 11.52 43.32 -10.39
C GLN A 122 10.68 43.90 -11.53
N HIS A 123 9.40 43.53 -11.56
CA HIS A 123 8.39 44.02 -12.50
C HIS A 123 7.23 44.64 -11.73
N ILE A 124 6.78 45.82 -12.16
CA ILE A 124 5.60 46.46 -11.57
C ILE A 124 4.34 45.90 -12.24
N VAL A 125 3.42 45.40 -11.41
CA VAL A 125 2.12 44.90 -11.82
C VAL A 125 1.11 46.03 -11.80
N THR A 126 0.31 46.14 -12.87
CA THR A 126 -0.81 47.09 -12.96
C THR A 126 -2.07 46.29 -13.28
N PRO A 127 -3.08 46.26 -12.38
CA PRO A 127 -4.35 45.60 -12.64
C PRO A 127 -4.93 45.95 -14.02
N GLY A 128 -5.45 44.95 -14.72
CA GLY A 128 -5.99 45.07 -16.08
C GLY A 128 -4.96 44.92 -17.21
N LYS A 129 -3.66 45.18 -16.96
CA LYS A 129 -2.61 45.09 -17.99
C LYS A 129 -2.01 43.68 -18.08
N VAL A 130 -2.17 43.04 -19.23
CA VAL A 130 -1.63 41.69 -19.48
C VAL A 130 -0.10 41.67 -19.46
N ILE A 131 0.46 40.73 -18.73
CA ILE A 131 1.90 40.45 -18.61
C ILE A 131 2.21 39.23 -19.48
N ASN A 132 3.15 39.38 -20.42
CA ASN A 132 3.67 38.25 -21.20
C ASN A 132 4.93 37.73 -20.51
N VAL A 133 4.84 36.56 -19.90
CA VAL A 133 5.90 35.95 -19.09
C VAL A 133 6.97 35.31 -19.98
N SER A 134 6.54 34.69 -21.08
CA SER A 134 7.40 34.08 -22.10
C SER A 134 7.20 34.79 -23.46
N LYS A 135 8.31 35.02 -24.19
CA LYS A 135 8.29 35.57 -25.57
C LYS A 135 8.25 34.47 -26.66
N ARG A 136 8.00 33.20 -26.29
CA ARG A 136 7.97 32.10 -27.26
C ARG A 136 6.80 32.29 -28.22
N LYS A 137 7.05 32.15 -29.53
CA LYS A 137 6.02 32.32 -30.58
C LYS A 137 4.93 31.23 -30.51
N ASN A 138 5.29 30.03 -30.07
CA ASN A 138 4.37 28.90 -29.91
C ASN A 138 4.13 28.69 -28.41
N ASN A 139 2.88 28.84 -27.97
CA ASN A 139 2.40 28.72 -26.58
C ASN A 139 2.84 29.86 -25.61
N PRO A 140 2.30 31.08 -25.75
CA PRO A 140 2.64 32.22 -24.90
C PRO A 140 1.96 32.12 -23.51
N ILE A 141 2.75 32.33 -22.46
CA ILE A 141 2.23 32.44 -21.09
C ILE A 141 1.80 33.89 -20.84
N LYS A 142 0.51 34.09 -20.57
CA LYS A 142 -0.06 35.40 -20.25
C LYS A 142 -0.59 35.38 -18.82
N VAL A 143 -0.25 36.41 -18.05
CA VAL A 143 -0.81 36.62 -16.71
C VAL A 143 -1.55 37.96 -16.71
N LYS A 144 -2.83 37.95 -16.38
CA LYS A 144 -3.65 39.15 -16.26
C LYS A 144 -3.94 39.42 -14.78
N PRO A 145 -3.38 40.49 -14.19
CA PRO A 145 -3.70 40.92 -12.84
C PRO A 145 -5.08 41.60 -12.78
N PHE A 146 -5.79 41.41 -11.68
CA PHE A 146 -7.06 42.04 -11.35
C PHE A 146 -6.96 42.66 -9.96
N LEU A 147 -7.69 43.75 -9.72
CA LEU A 147 -7.72 44.37 -8.41
C LEU A 147 -8.55 43.50 -7.47
N GLY A 148 -7.95 43.04 -6.37
CA GLY A 148 -8.63 42.32 -5.30
C GLY A 148 -9.28 43.29 -4.30
N ASN A 149 -10.34 42.83 -3.64
CA ASN A 149 -11.04 43.58 -2.60
C ASN A 149 -10.48 43.20 -1.23
N HIS A 150 -9.45 43.90 -0.75
CA HIS A 150 -8.78 43.60 0.51
C HIS A 150 -8.19 44.89 1.14
N PRO A 151 -8.23 45.06 2.47
CA PRO A 151 -7.59 46.19 3.15
C PRO A 151 -6.12 46.34 2.77
N GLY A 152 -5.68 47.56 2.44
CA GLY A 152 -4.30 47.79 1.96
C GLY A 152 -4.06 47.41 0.49
N GLY A 153 -5.04 46.78 -0.17
CA GLY A 153 -5.05 46.40 -1.58
C GLY A 153 -4.41 45.04 -1.83
N SER A 154 -5.06 44.24 -2.68
CA SER A 154 -4.58 42.93 -3.14
C SER A 154 -4.70 42.81 -4.67
N VAL A 155 -4.02 41.83 -5.24
CA VAL A 155 -4.04 41.53 -6.67
C VAL A 155 -4.30 40.05 -6.90
N ALA A 156 -5.41 39.77 -7.58
CA ALA A 156 -5.72 38.45 -8.12
C ALA A 156 -5.04 38.26 -9.47
N TYR A 157 -4.69 37.03 -9.83
CA TYR A 157 -4.00 36.70 -11.07
C TYR A 157 -4.75 35.64 -11.86
N LYS A 158 -5.13 35.96 -13.11
CA LYS A 158 -5.53 34.97 -14.11
C LYS A 158 -4.34 34.57 -14.97
N VAL A 159 -4.04 33.29 -15.02
CA VAL A 159 -2.98 32.70 -15.83
C VAL A 159 -3.60 32.01 -17.03
N TYR A 160 -3.11 32.34 -18.22
CA TYR A 160 -3.45 31.70 -19.47
C TYR A 160 -2.20 30.98 -19.99
N ALA A 161 -2.22 29.66 -19.92
CA ALA A 161 -1.13 28.80 -20.36
C ALA A 161 -1.67 27.41 -20.73
N ASP A 162 -1.06 26.76 -21.71
CA ASP A 162 -1.38 25.37 -22.09
C ASP A 162 -2.88 25.14 -22.30
N GLU A 163 -3.49 26.04 -23.08
CA GLU A 163 -4.92 26.04 -23.43
C GLU A 163 -5.88 26.11 -22.23
N SER A 164 -5.37 26.47 -21.05
CA SER A 164 -6.10 26.43 -19.80
C SER A 164 -6.02 27.77 -19.06
N VAL A 165 -7.01 28.03 -18.22
CA VAL A 165 -7.12 29.27 -17.44
C VAL A 165 -7.19 28.97 -15.95
N PHE A 166 -6.24 29.49 -15.19
CA PHE A 166 -6.13 29.35 -13.75
C PHE A 166 -6.33 30.70 -13.08
N LEU A 167 -7.10 30.74 -12.01
CA LEU A 167 -7.26 31.90 -11.14
C LEU A 167 -6.61 31.63 -9.79
N TYR A 168 -5.76 32.56 -9.36
CA TYR A 168 -5.38 32.72 -7.97
C TYR A 168 -5.96 34.05 -7.46
N SER A 169 -6.83 34.02 -6.45
CA SER A 169 -7.44 35.25 -5.94
C SER A 169 -6.50 36.06 -5.03
N GLY A 170 -5.61 35.38 -4.29
CA GLY A 170 -5.08 35.93 -3.04
C GLY A 170 -6.22 36.24 -2.07
N ASP A 171 -5.95 37.10 -1.09
CA ASP A 171 -6.98 37.52 -0.14
C ASP A 171 -7.95 38.47 -0.85
N HIS A 172 -9.24 38.15 -0.78
CA HIS A 172 -10.29 38.87 -1.47
C HIS A 172 -11.62 38.69 -0.75
N GLU A 173 -12.24 39.80 -0.37
CA GLU A 173 -13.52 39.85 0.32
C GLU A 173 -14.69 40.03 -0.64
N ILE A 174 -15.69 39.14 -0.53
CA ILE A 174 -16.98 39.25 -1.22
C ILE A 174 -17.99 39.85 -0.23
N THR A 175 -18.23 41.15 -0.35
CA THR A 175 -19.26 41.84 0.44
C THR A 175 -20.64 41.74 -0.23
N SER A 176 -21.65 42.31 0.43
CA SER A 176 -23.00 42.45 -0.12
C SER A 176 -23.11 43.50 -1.24
N ASP A 177 -22.06 44.31 -1.47
CA ASP A 177 -22.03 45.34 -2.51
C ASP A 177 -22.18 44.70 -3.91
N PRO A 178 -23.22 45.08 -4.69
CA PRO A 178 -23.44 44.57 -6.05
C PRO A 178 -22.23 44.76 -6.98
N VAL A 179 -21.44 45.82 -6.80
CA VAL A 179 -20.25 46.10 -7.61
C VAL A 179 -19.16 45.08 -7.31
N VAL A 180 -18.91 44.78 -6.03
CA VAL A 180 -17.92 43.77 -5.60
C VAL A 180 -18.30 42.40 -6.11
N ARG A 181 -19.57 42.00 -5.97
CA ARG A 181 -20.06 40.71 -6.48
C ARG A 181 -19.98 40.62 -8.01
N SER A 182 -20.32 41.70 -8.72
CA SER A 182 -20.21 41.77 -10.19
C SER A 182 -18.75 41.63 -10.65
N ASN A 183 -17.82 42.35 -10.02
CA ASN A 183 -16.40 42.26 -10.32
C ASN A 183 -15.85 40.85 -10.02
N THR A 184 -16.30 40.22 -8.93
CA THR A 184 -15.91 38.85 -8.57
C THR A 184 -16.47 37.83 -9.57
N PHE A 185 -17.69 38.02 -10.06
CA PHE A 185 -18.26 37.18 -11.12
C PHE A 185 -17.48 37.29 -12.44
N GLU A 186 -17.06 38.50 -12.83
CA GLU A 186 -16.16 38.69 -13.98
C GLU A 186 -14.80 38.01 -13.74
N LEU A 187 -14.29 38.08 -12.51
CA LEU A 187 -13.10 37.36 -12.09
C LEU A 187 -13.29 35.85 -12.20
N LEU A 188 -14.46 35.27 -11.97
CA LEU A 188 -14.69 33.82 -12.14
C LEU A 188 -15.03 33.39 -13.57
N SER A 189 -15.31 34.35 -14.46
CA SER A 189 -15.68 34.06 -15.84
C SER A 189 -14.52 33.45 -16.64
N ARG A 190 -14.82 32.37 -17.40
CA ARG A 190 -13.90 31.67 -18.33
C ARG A 190 -12.64 31.12 -17.65
N ILE A 191 -12.82 30.40 -16.54
CA ILE A 191 -11.75 29.74 -15.79
C ILE A 191 -11.98 28.24 -15.78
N ASP A 192 -10.89 27.46 -15.79
CA ASP A 192 -10.94 26.02 -15.62
C ASP A 192 -10.72 25.60 -14.15
N VAL A 193 -9.79 26.28 -13.45
CA VAL A 193 -9.49 26.04 -12.02
C VAL A 193 -9.32 27.37 -11.29
N ALA A 194 -9.98 27.55 -10.15
CA ALA A 194 -9.82 28.71 -9.29
C ALA A 194 -9.39 28.31 -7.88
N VAL A 195 -8.26 28.84 -7.40
CA VAL A 195 -7.87 28.79 -5.98
C VAL A 195 -8.23 30.12 -5.34
N VAL A 196 -9.11 30.06 -4.34
CA VAL A 196 -9.75 31.24 -3.75
C VAL A 196 -9.59 31.28 -2.24
N ASP A 197 -9.62 32.48 -1.67
CA ASP A 197 -9.69 32.72 -0.22
C ASP A 197 -10.98 32.14 0.37
N ALA A 198 -10.87 31.44 1.50
CA ALA A 198 -11.97 30.76 2.17
C ALA A 198 -11.76 30.75 3.69
N ALA A 199 -11.17 31.82 4.24
CA ALA A 199 -10.85 31.91 5.66
C ALA A 199 -12.09 31.72 6.55
N TYR A 200 -13.23 32.31 6.17
CA TYR A 200 -14.45 32.32 6.96
C TYR A 200 -15.58 31.50 6.33
N GLY A 201 -16.45 30.98 7.19
CA GLY A 201 -17.81 30.60 6.85
C GLY A 201 -18.80 31.66 7.33
N LYS A 202 -20.09 31.41 7.15
CA LYS A 202 -21.13 32.36 7.54
C LYS A 202 -21.14 32.68 9.04
N ASP A 203 -20.78 31.72 9.89
CA ASP A 203 -20.92 31.84 11.34
C ASP A 203 -19.77 32.62 12.00
N ASP A 204 -18.62 32.72 11.35
CA ASP A 204 -17.40 33.36 11.83
C ASP A 204 -16.93 34.53 10.93
N TYR A 205 -17.78 35.01 10.02
CA TYR A 205 -17.47 36.10 9.10
C TYR A 205 -17.42 37.48 9.75
N HIS A 206 -16.38 38.26 9.40
CA HIS A 206 -16.20 39.64 9.82
C HIS A 206 -16.01 40.57 8.62
N GLU A 207 -17.03 41.40 8.33
CA GLU A 207 -16.97 42.35 7.21
C GLU A 207 -15.90 43.44 7.43
N GLY A 208 -15.15 43.75 6.37
CA GLY A 208 -14.06 44.71 6.32
C GLY A 208 -12.69 44.13 6.67
N TRP A 209 -12.60 42.85 7.04
CA TRP A 209 -11.32 42.20 7.36
C TRP A 209 -10.60 41.67 6.11
N GLY A 210 -11.24 41.73 4.94
CA GLY A 210 -10.58 41.41 3.68
C GLY A 210 -10.65 39.95 3.24
N HIS A 211 -11.46 39.13 3.91
CA HIS A 211 -11.64 37.71 3.60
C HIS A 211 -13.10 37.37 3.32
N SER A 212 -13.34 36.38 2.48
CA SER A 212 -14.67 35.93 2.08
C SER A 212 -15.22 34.80 2.92
N LYS A 213 -16.55 34.74 2.95
CA LYS A 213 -17.29 33.52 3.23
C LYS A 213 -17.08 32.52 2.09
N TRP A 214 -16.71 31.28 2.40
CA TRP A 214 -16.55 30.24 1.38
C TRP A 214 -17.87 29.98 0.62
N GLU A 215 -19.03 30.20 1.25
CA GLU A 215 -20.36 30.06 0.64
C GLU A 215 -20.56 31.02 -0.54
N ASP A 216 -20.05 32.25 -0.45
CA ASP A 216 -20.15 33.25 -1.51
C ASP A 216 -19.32 32.84 -2.73
N TRP A 217 -18.15 32.23 -2.52
CA TRP A 217 -17.34 31.68 -3.61
C TRP A 217 -18.04 30.52 -4.30
N VAL A 218 -18.62 29.59 -3.53
CA VAL A 218 -19.36 28.45 -4.09
C VAL A 218 -20.56 28.92 -4.92
N GLU A 219 -21.35 29.88 -4.42
CA GLU A 219 -22.48 30.46 -5.16
C GLU A 219 -22.04 31.11 -6.47
N LEU A 220 -21.06 32.02 -6.41
CA LEU A 220 -20.61 32.75 -7.60
C LEU A 220 -19.90 31.85 -8.61
N ALA A 221 -19.12 30.86 -8.16
CA ALA A 221 -18.46 29.90 -9.02
C ALA A 221 -19.46 29.00 -9.75
N ALA A 222 -20.50 28.53 -9.05
CA ALA A 222 -21.58 27.76 -9.67
C ALA A 222 -22.32 28.57 -10.74
N ARG A 223 -22.61 29.86 -10.46
CA ARG A 223 -23.23 30.78 -11.43
C ARG A 223 -22.32 31.04 -12.64
N ALA A 224 -21.00 31.17 -12.41
CA ALA A 224 -20.00 31.37 -13.45
C ALA A 224 -19.62 30.07 -14.20
N LYS A 225 -20.15 28.91 -13.75
CA LYS A 225 -19.87 27.57 -14.27
C LYS A 225 -18.38 27.21 -14.24
N VAL A 226 -17.72 27.52 -13.13
CA VAL A 226 -16.31 27.16 -12.92
C VAL A 226 -16.22 25.63 -12.74
N PRO A 227 -15.44 24.91 -13.56
CA PRO A 227 -15.34 23.46 -13.46
C PRO A 227 -14.77 22.98 -12.12
N CYS A 228 -13.74 23.67 -11.62
CA CYS A 228 -13.05 23.32 -10.37
C CYS A 228 -12.78 24.56 -9.52
N LEU A 229 -13.33 24.58 -8.30
CA LEU A 229 -13.09 25.59 -7.28
C LEU A 229 -12.31 24.96 -6.12
N VAL A 230 -11.30 25.66 -5.62
CA VAL A 230 -10.43 25.20 -4.54
C VAL A 230 -10.40 26.27 -3.45
N LEU A 231 -10.98 25.95 -2.29
CA LEU A 231 -11.10 26.82 -1.13
C LEU A 231 -9.79 26.77 -0.33
N SER A 232 -9.06 27.87 -0.22
CA SER A 232 -7.74 27.96 0.44
C SER A 232 -7.70 29.10 1.45
N HIS A 233 -6.51 29.45 1.95
CA HIS A 233 -6.32 30.45 3.00
C HIS A 233 -7.14 30.12 4.26
N HIS A 234 -7.12 28.84 4.67
CA HIS A 234 -7.87 28.41 5.86
C HIS A 234 -7.38 29.15 7.08
N MET A 235 -8.30 29.59 7.95
CA MET A 235 -7.95 30.17 9.24
C MET A 235 -6.98 29.25 10.02
N GLN A 236 -6.04 29.87 10.73
CA GLN A 236 -4.92 29.18 11.39
C GLN A 236 -5.37 28.16 12.44
N ASP A 237 -6.56 28.35 13.02
CA ASP A 237 -7.12 27.55 14.10
C ASP A 237 -8.14 26.50 13.63
N ARG A 238 -8.59 26.54 12.36
CA ARG A 238 -9.47 25.48 11.81
C ARG A 238 -8.77 24.14 11.81
N SER A 239 -9.28 23.20 12.60
CA SER A 239 -8.77 21.83 12.66
C SER A 239 -9.03 21.05 11.37
N ASP A 240 -8.29 19.96 11.18
CA ASP A 240 -8.47 19.05 10.05
C ASP A 240 -9.91 18.48 10.05
N LYS A 241 -10.47 18.20 11.23
CA LYS A 241 -11.87 17.75 11.38
C LYS A 241 -12.86 18.78 10.84
N GLU A 242 -12.68 20.06 11.18
CA GLU A 242 -13.57 21.13 10.70
C GLU A 242 -13.43 21.36 9.19
N LEU A 243 -12.24 21.12 8.64
CA LEU A 243 -12.00 21.17 7.20
C LEU A 243 -12.56 19.95 6.47
N ASP A 244 -12.59 18.78 7.10
CA ASP A 244 -13.31 17.60 6.60
C ASP A 244 -14.82 17.82 6.60
N ASP A 245 -15.38 18.35 7.70
CA ASP A 245 -16.80 18.69 7.79
C ASP A 245 -17.19 19.72 6.70
N LEU A 246 -16.29 20.67 6.40
CA LEU A 246 -16.43 21.59 5.27
C LEU A 246 -16.38 20.85 3.93
N GLN A 247 -15.40 19.95 3.73
CA GLN A 247 -15.25 19.17 2.50
C GLN A 247 -16.50 18.32 2.22
N ASP A 248 -17.08 17.70 3.25
CA ASP A 248 -18.33 16.93 3.17
C ASP A 248 -19.55 17.82 2.88
N THR A 249 -19.55 19.04 3.40
CA THR A 249 -20.62 20.03 3.15
C THR A 249 -20.64 20.48 1.70
N VAL A 250 -19.47 20.65 1.07
CA VAL A 250 -19.35 21.10 -0.33
C VAL A 250 -19.36 19.95 -1.35
N MET A 251 -19.27 18.69 -0.91
CA MET A 251 -19.42 17.51 -1.76
C MET A 251 -20.89 17.33 -2.21
N PRO A 252 -21.17 16.99 -3.50
CA PRO A 252 -22.53 16.78 -3.95
C PRO A 252 -23.20 15.57 -3.26
N LYS A 253 -24.34 15.76 -2.61
CA LYS A 253 -25.11 14.68 -1.93
C LYS A 253 -25.90 13.75 -2.87
N THR A 254 -25.62 13.74 -4.18
CA THR A 254 -26.37 12.91 -5.16
C THR A 254 -25.45 12.05 -6.01
N SER A 255 -25.53 10.75 -5.77
CA SER A 255 -25.26 9.71 -6.77
C SER A 255 -26.11 9.94 -8.02
N GLY A 256 -25.50 10.30 -9.16
CA GLY A 256 -26.12 10.05 -10.48
C GLY A 256 -26.29 11.17 -11.50
N SER A 257 -25.70 12.37 -11.39
CA SER A 257 -25.67 13.32 -12.52
C SER A 257 -24.26 13.68 -12.95
N SER A 258 -23.96 13.36 -14.21
CA SER A 258 -22.72 13.57 -14.96
C SER A 258 -22.46 15.03 -15.35
N ASP A 259 -22.71 15.99 -14.45
CA ASP A 259 -22.34 17.38 -14.72
C ASP A 259 -20.87 17.57 -14.36
N LEU A 260 -20.02 17.69 -15.39
CA LEU A 260 -18.58 17.99 -15.30
C LEU A 260 -18.25 19.35 -14.67
N TYR A 261 -19.26 20.12 -14.23
CA TYR A 261 -19.13 21.48 -13.72
C TYR A 261 -19.44 21.51 -12.22
N ASN A 262 -18.65 22.28 -11.46
CA ASN A 262 -18.78 22.54 -10.01
C ASN A 262 -18.16 21.50 -9.05
N ARG A 263 -16.94 21.01 -9.32
CA ARG A 263 -16.15 20.29 -8.29
C ARG A 263 -15.56 21.31 -7.31
N VAL A 264 -15.90 21.21 -6.03
CA VAL A 264 -15.36 22.06 -4.96
C VAL A 264 -14.43 21.24 -4.07
N TYR A 265 -13.21 21.72 -3.88
CA TYR A 265 -12.19 21.09 -3.03
C TYR A 265 -11.76 22.03 -1.91
N VAL A 266 -11.53 21.47 -0.73
CA VAL A 266 -10.83 22.15 0.36
C VAL A 266 -9.33 21.97 0.12
N ALA A 267 -8.61 23.09 0.06
CA ALA A 267 -7.20 23.15 -0.30
C ALA A 267 -6.36 22.41 0.74
N LYS A 268 -5.46 21.54 0.27
CA LYS A 268 -4.50 20.83 1.09
C LYS A 268 -3.10 20.97 0.51
N GLU A 269 -2.08 21.04 1.36
CA GLU A 269 -0.68 21.01 0.93
C GLU A 269 -0.38 19.73 0.13
N GLY A 270 0.36 19.90 -0.96
CA GLY A 270 0.68 18.83 -1.90
C GLY A 270 -0.44 18.50 -2.89
N LEU A 271 -1.62 19.11 -2.78
CA LEU A 271 -2.72 18.91 -3.72
C LEU A 271 -2.35 19.46 -5.10
N ARG A 272 -2.65 18.68 -6.15
CA ARG A 272 -2.24 18.94 -7.53
C ARG A 272 -3.45 19.00 -8.46
N PHE A 273 -3.48 20.01 -9.33
CA PHE A 273 -4.53 20.17 -10.33
C PHE A 273 -3.96 20.26 -11.74
N ILE A 274 -4.61 19.58 -12.68
CA ILE A 274 -4.36 19.71 -14.11
C ILE A 274 -5.70 20.04 -14.74
N PRO A 275 -5.89 21.26 -15.24
CA PRO A 275 -7.12 21.61 -15.95
C PRO A 275 -7.43 20.63 -17.10
N LYS A 276 -8.71 20.30 -17.31
CA LYS A 276 -9.25 19.54 -18.46
C LYS A 276 -8.82 18.06 -18.59
N LYS A 277 -8.22 17.45 -17.57
CA LYS A 277 -8.05 15.98 -17.43
C LYS A 277 -8.77 15.49 -16.19
N ASP A 278 -9.26 14.24 -16.19
CA ASP A 278 -9.93 13.67 -15.03
C ASP A 278 -8.97 13.65 -13.84
N THR A 279 -9.33 14.36 -12.79
CA THR A 279 -8.52 14.59 -11.60
C THR A 279 -8.53 13.33 -10.74
N SER A 280 -7.65 12.37 -11.03
CA SER A 280 -7.38 11.27 -10.12
C SER A 280 -6.65 11.80 -8.90
N PHE A 281 -7.31 11.70 -7.75
CA PHE A 281 -6.79 11.78 -6.40
C PHE A 281 -5.36 11.20 -6.30
N ILE A 282 -4.37 12.02 -5.96
CA ILE A 282 -3.04 11.55 -5.54
C ILE A 282 -2.87 12.01 -4.09
N PRO A 283 -3.21 11.16 -3.10
CA PRO A 283 -3.09 11.54 -1.69
C PRO A 283 -1.62 11.64 -1.29
N GLN A 284 -1.26 12.69 -0.52
CA GLN A 284 0.01 12.73 0.21
C GLN A 284 -0.14 12.31 1.69
N ARG A 285 0.68 11.29 1.98
CA ARG A 285 1.47 10.92 3.19
C ARG A 285 0.85 10.53 4.54
N SER A 286 -0.32 10.99 4.97
CA SER A 286 -0.76 10.68 6.35
C SER A 286 -1.88 9.64 6.40
N ASP A 287 -2.98 9.87 5.68
CA ASP A 287 -4.19 9.08 5.93
C ASP A 287 -4.21 7.74 5.20
N TRP A 288 -3.67 7.68 3.98
CA TRP A 288 -3.62 6.39 3.27
C TRP A 288 -2.86 5.34 4.07
N MET A 289 -1.85 5.75 4.85
CA MET A 289 -1.04 4.85 5.64
C MET A 289 -1.75 4.43 6.92
N PHE A 290 -2.42 5.35 7.62
CA PHE A 290 -3.26 5.00 8.77
C PHE A 290 -4.43 4.12 8.33
N GLU A 291 -5.15 4.52 7.28
CA GLU A 291 -6.23 3.74 6.68
C GLU A 291 -5.71 2.39 6.17
N PHE A 292 -4.51 2.32 5.58
CA PHE A 292 -3.89 1.07 5.15
C PHE A 292 -3.50 0.18 6.34
N VAL A 293 -2.89 0.71 7.39
CA VAL A 293 -2.50 -0.05 8.59
C VAL A 293 -3.74 -0.51 9.37
N GLU A 294 -4.76 0.34 9.51
CA GLU A 294 -6.06 -0.05 10.06
C GLU A 294 -6.71 -1.14 9.22
N ASN A 295 -6.72 -0.99 7.90
CA ASN A 295 -7.24 -1.99 6.97
C ASN A 295 -6.41 -3.27 6.93
N LEU A 296 -5.11 -3.22 7.22
CA LEU A 296 -4.25 -4.40 7.37
C LEU A 296 -4.61 -5.17 8.64
N GLY A 297 -4.89 -4.48 9.75
CA GLY A 297 -5.29 -5.09 11.02
C GLY A 297 -6.61 -5.87 10.96
N ILE A 298 -7.45 -5.60 9.95
CA ILE A 298 -8.72 -6.33 9.71
C ILE A 298 -8.45 -7.73 9.14
N HIS A 299 -7.35 -7.91 8.40
CA HIS A 299 -7.02 -9.18 7.75
C HIS A 299 -6.05 -9.99 8.62
N LYS A 300 -6.36 -11.26 8.88
CA LYS A 300 -5.49 -12.16 9.65
C LYS A 300 -4.56 -13.02 8.79
N ASP A 301 -4.75 -12.98 7.47
CA ASP A 301 -4.03 -13.84 6.52
C ASP A 301 -2.80 -13.12 5.95
N GLU A 302 -1.63 -13.71 6.20
CA GLU A 302 -0.35 -13.32 5.61
C GLU A 302 -0.43 -13.14 4.09
N SER A 303 -1.14 -14.03 3.40
CA SER A 303 -1.24 -14.02 1.94
C SER A 303 -1.99 -12.80 1.43
N ILE A 304 -3.15 -12.53 2.03
CA ILE A 304 -3.97 -11.34 1.70
C ILE A 304 -3.21 -10.06 2.03
N ILE A 305 -2.48 -10.04 3.15
CA ILE A 305 -1.69 -8.88 3.55
C ILE A 305 -0.56 -8.62 2.55
N LEU A 306 0.21 -9.62 2.17
CA LEU A 306 1.32 -9.46 1.20
C LEU A 306 0.82 -9.07 -0.20
N ASP A 307 -0.30 -9.65 -0.65
CA ASP A 307 -0.95 -9.28 -1.91
C ASP A 307 -1.42 -7.82 -1.88
N ARG A 308 -2.01 -7.39 -0.75
CA ARG A 308 -2.46 -6.01 -0.56
C ARG A 308 -1.30 -5.03 -0.47
N ILE A 309 -0.21 -5.41 0.21
CA ILE A 309 1.04 -4.63 0.23
C ILE A 309 1.58 -4.45 -1.19
N LEU A 310 1.56 -5.50 -2.02
CA LEU A 310 1.97 -5.42 -3.42
C LEU A 310 1.04 -4.49 -4.22
N ALA A 311 -0.28 -4.67 -4.11
CA ALA A 311 -1.28 -3.85 -4.79
C ALA A 311 -1.12 -2.37 -4.43
N THR A 312 -1.07 -2.04 -3.13
CA THR A 312 -0.89 -0.67 -2.66
C THR A 312 0.46 -0.11 -3.10
N SER A 313 1.54 -0.90 -3.05
CA SER A 313 2.86 -0.47 -3.56
C SER A 313 2.81 -0.09 -5.04
N ARG A 314 2.03 -0.82 -5.85
CA ARG A 314 1.82 -0.50 -7.27
C ARG A 314 0.98 0.75 -7.45
N GLU A 315 -0.13 0.88 -6.72
CA GLU A 315 -1.02 2.05 -6.79
C GLU A 315 -0.27 3.35 -6.46
N ILE A 316 0.47 3.38 -5.35
CA ILE A 316 1.17 4.60 -4.91
C ILE A 316 2.31 5.01 -5.86
N THR A 317 2.89 4.04 -6.58
CA THR A 317 4.00 4.29 -7.52
C THR A 317 3.55 4.35 -8.97
N GLN A 318 2.26 4.09 -9.22
CA GLN A 318 1.69 3.91 -10.54
C GLN A 318 2.44 2.83 -11.35
N ALA A 319 2.90 1.77 -10.68
CA ALA A 319 3.64 0.69 -11.32
C ALA A 319 2.72 -0.25 -12.09
N ASP A 320 3.08 -0.49 -13.35
CA ASP A 320 2.36 -1.38 -14.25
C ASP A 320 2.43 -2.85 -13.81
N ALA A 321 3.55 -3.27 -13.21
CA ALA A 321 3.70 -4.61 -12.69
C ALA A 321 4.47 -4.64 -11.37
N GLY A 322 4.32 -5.72 -10.63
CA GLY A 322 5.03 -5.93 -9.38
C GLY A 322 5.13 -7.39 -8.99
N THR A 323 6.11 -7.72 -8.16
CA THR A 323 6.35 -9.07 -7.65
C THR A 323 6.88 -9.02 -6.22
N VAL A 324 6.36 -9.91 -5.38
CA VAL A 324 6.94 -10.22 -4.07
C VAL A 324 7.64 -11.57 -4.17
N PHE A 325 8.93 -11.57 -3.86
CA PHE A 325 9.76 -12.76 -3.72
C PHE A 325 9.93 -13.09 -2.25
N LEU A 326 9.70 -14.35 -1.85
CA LEU A 326 10.02 -14.83 -0.51
C LEU A 326 11.27 -15.71 -0.55
N VAL A 327 12.07 -15.67 0.52
CA VAL A 327 13.24 -16.53 0.65
C VAL A 327 12.81 -17.89 1.16
N GLU A 328 13.02 -18.93 0.33
CA GLU A 328 12.87 -20.32 0.73
C GLU A 328 14.10 -21.13 0.33
N ASN A 329 14.66 -21.91 1.25
CA ASN A 329 15.83 -22.77 1.00
C ASN A 329 16.99 -22.03 0.28
N ASN A 330 17.27 -20.79 0.70
CA ASN A 330 18.30 -19.92 0.12
C ASN A 330 18.08 -19.55 -1.36
N GLN A 331 16.82 -19.56 -1.81
CA GLN A 331 16.39 -19.12 -3.14
C GLN A 331 15.22 -18.14 -3.00
N LEU A 332 15.03 -17.29 -4.01
CA LEU A 332 13.86 -16.43 -4.13
C LEU A 332 12.74 -17.19 -4.84
N VAL A 333 11.57 -17.27 -4.23
CA VAL A 333 10.37 -17.89 -4.80
C VAL A 333 9.35 -16.80 -5.09
N PHE A 334 8.75 -16.83 -6.28
CA PHE A 334 7.67 -15.91 -6.64
C PHE A 334 6.44 -16.21 -5.79
N ALA A 335 6.12 -15.30 -4.86
CA ALA A 335 4.97 -15.45 -3.97
C ALA A 335 3.71 -14.82 -4.57
N TYR A 336 3.82 -13.55 -5.02
CA TYR A 336 2.73 -12.76 -5.61
C TYR A 336 3.23 -11.97 -6.80
N THR A 337 2.41 -11.87 -7.85
CA THR A 337 2.74 -11.14 -9.08
C THR A 337 1.50 -10.43 -9.62
N HIS A 338 1.61 -9.14 -9.94
CA HIS A 338 0.59 -8.39 -10.68
C HIS A 338 1.18 -7.76 -11.93
N ASN A 339 0.41 -7.66 -13.01
CA ASN A 339 0.81 -6.98 -14.25
C ASN A 339 -0.44 -6.51 -15.02
N ASP A 340 -0.68 -5.21 -15.07
CA ASP A 340 -1.92 -4.65 -15.66
C ASP A 340 -1.89 -4.64 -17.20
N THR A 341 -0.72 -4.45 -17.81
CA THR A 341 -0.58 -4.43 -19.28
C THR A 341 -0.78 -5.81 -19.90
N LEU A 342 -0.26 -6.87 -19.28
CA LEU A 342 -0.48 -8.24 -19.76
C LEU A 342 -1.85 -8.77 -19.35
N PHE A 343 -2.40 -8.32 -18.22
CA PHE A 343 -3.64 -8.84 -17.65
C PHE A 343 -4.57 -7.71 -17.16
N PRO A 344 -5.17 -6.91 -18.07
CA PRO A 344 -6.07 -5.82 -17.68
C PRO A 344 -7.40 -6.38 -17.18
N ALA A 345 -7.70 -6.12 -15.89
CA ALA A 345 -8.95 -6.39 -15.18
C ALA A 345 -9.58 -7.80 -15.38
N ASP A 346 -9.54 -8.59 -14.31
CA ASP A 346 -10.47 -9.70 -14.04
C ASP A 346 -10.33 -10.98 -14.91
N SER A 347 -9.10 -11.45 -15.13
CA SER A 347 -8.88 -12.75 -15.77
C SER A 347 -8.03 -13.72 -14.93
N SER A 348 -8.42 -14.98 -15.01
CA SER A 348 -8.02 -16.20 -14.30
C SER A 348 -6.53 -16.60 -14.29
N TYR A 349 -5.60 -15.66 -14.51
CA TYR A 349 -4.16 -15.93 -14.66
C TYR A 349 -3.27 -15.37 -13.53
N LYS A 350 -3.80 -15.19 -12.31
CA LYS A 350 -3.00 -15.06 -11.06
C LYS A 350 -1.94 -16.17 -10.86
N HIS A 351 -1.91 -17.18 -11.74
CA HIS A 351 -1.28 -18.50 -11.55
C HIS A 351 -0.15 -18.83 -12.54
N ALA A 352 0.12 -18.00 -13.54
CA ALA A 352 1.09 -18.34 -14.58
C ALA A 352 2.55 -18.38 -14.10
N TYR A 353 2.87 -17.81 -12.93
CA TYR A 353 4.25 -17.64 -12.45
C TYR A 353 4.50 -18.20 -11.03
N VAL A 354 3.53 -18.93 -10.49
CA VAL A 354 3.61 -19.52 -9.15
C VAL A 354 4.56 -20.72 -9.20
N ASN A 355 5.59 -20.73 -8.34
CA ASN A 355 6.69 -21.73 -8.24
C ASN A 355 7.93 -21.52 -9.14
N VAL A 356 8.06 -20.40 -9.84
CA VAL A 356 9.36 -20.04 -10.42
C VAL A 356 10.34 -19.71 -9.28
N ARG A 357 11.60 -20.13 -9.42
CA ARG A 357 12.66 -19.88 -8.44
C ARG A 357 13.82 -19.15 -9.07
N LEU A 358 14.39 -18.21 -8.31
CA LEU A 358 15.59 -17.48 -8.69
C LEU A 358 16.69 -17.72 -7.64
N PRO A 359 17.93 -18.00 -8.06
CA PRO A 359 19.03 -18.11 -7.11
C PRO A 359 19.36 -16.75 -6.49
N ILE A 360 19.59 -16.72 -5.18
CA ILE A 360 20.19 -15.56 -4.51
C ILE A 360 21.65 -15.50 -4.96
N SER A 361 21.91 -14.66 -5.96
CA SER A 361 23.16 -14.57 -6.70
C SER A 361 23.33 -13.14 -7.19
N LEU A 362 24.56 -12.74 -7.51
CA LEU A 362 24.80 -11.40 -8.03
C LEU A 362 24.25 -11.21 -9.46
N ASP A 363 23.99 -12.29 -10.21
CA ASP A 363 23.70 -12.25 -11.64
C ASP A 363 22.35 -11.57 -11.99
N SER A 364 21.31 -11.79 -11.19
CA SER A 364 19.98 -11.21 -11.43
C SER A 364 19.74 -9.98 -10.57
N ILE A 365 18.93 -9.03 -11.03
CA ILE A 365 18.59 -7.82 -10.25
C ILE A 365 18.02 -8.18 -8.88
N ALA A 366 16.98 -9.04 -8.84
CA ALA A 366 16.36 -9.48 -7.58
C ALA A 366 17.34 -10.29 -6.70
N GLY A 367 18.14 -11.17 -7.30
CA GLY A 367 19.17 -11.95 -6.58
C GLY A 367 20.25 -11.06 -5.99
N TYR A 368 20.69 -10.02 -6.70
CA TYR A 368 21.70 -9.08 -6.23
C TYR A 368 21.18 -8.26 -5.05
N VAL A 369 19.94 -7.78 -5.14
CA VAL A 369 19.28 -7.07 -4.05
C VAL A 369 19.15 -7.97 -2.82
N ALA A 370 18.76 -9.23 -3.01
CA ALA A 370 18.73 -10.23 -1.94
C ALA A 370 20.11 -10.47 -1.33
N SER A 371 21.14 -10.67 -2.15
CA SER A 371 22.50 -11.01 -1.69
C SER A 371 23.19 -9.85 -0.98
N THR A 372 22.98 -8.60 -1.43
CA THR A 372 23.68 -7.42 -0.90
C THR A 372 22.88 -6.63 0.11
N GLY A 373 21.56 -6.80 0.13
CA GLY A 373 20.63 -5.99 0.91
C GLY A 373 20.48 -4.55 0.44
N LYS A 374 21.04 -4.18 -0.72
CA LYS A 374 20.96 -2.82 -1.27
C LYS A 374 19.75 -2.68 -2.18
N THR A 375 18.94 -1.66 -1.93
CA THR A 375 17.85 -1.24 -2.85
C THR A 375 18.43 -0.81 -4.19
N LEU A 376 17.79 -1.21 -5.29
CA LEU A 376 18.08 -0.73 -6.63
C LEU A 376 16.87 0.02 -7.20
N ASN A 377 17.08 1.26 -7.62
CA ASN A 377 16.11 2.07 -8.34
C ASN A 377 16.69 2.36 -9.73
N ILE A 378 16.26 1.57 -10.71
CA ILE A 378 16.79 1.55 -12.07
C ILE A 378 15.82 2.35 -12.96
N PRO A 379 16.24 3.52 -13.48
CA PRO A 379 15.36 4.36 -14.30
C PRO A 379 15.10 3.76 -15.67
N ASP A 380 16.07 3.03 -16.23
CA ASP A 380 15.98 2.39 -17.54
C ASP A 380 16.93 1.16 -17.61
N VAL A 381 16.36 -0.05 -17.65
CA VAL A 381 17.10 -1.31 -17.70
C VAL A 381 17.89 -1.50 -19.00
N GLU A 382 17.48 -0.86 -20.10
CA GLU A 382 18.20 -0.94 -21.38
C GLU A 382 19.52 -0.16 -21.33
N THR A 383 19.63 0.80 -20.41
CA THR A 383 20.81 1.66 -20.24
C THR A 383 21.80 1.15 -19.19
N LEU A 384 21.56 -0.04 -18.62
CA LEU A 384 22.42 -0.61 -17.59
C LEU A 384 23.85 -0.84 -18.11
N PRO A 385 24.89 -0.33 -17.42
CA PRO A 385 26.28 -0.63 -17.74
C PRO A 385 26.57 -2.14 -17.69
N LYS A 386 27.33 -2.64 -18.67
CA LYS A 386 27.65 -4.07 -18.82
C LYS A 386 28.66 -4.60 -17.80
N ASP A 387 29.32 -3.71 -17.08
CA ASP A 387 30.31 -4.02 -16.04
C ASP A 387 29.69 -4.15 -14.63
N LEU A 388 28.37 -3.94 -14.51
CA LEU A 388 27.67 -4.16 -13.26
C LEU A 388 27.65 -5.66 -12.88
N PRO A 389 27.65 -5.97 -11.57
CA PRO A 389 27.63 -7.36 -11.10
C PRO A 389 26.30 -8.08 -11.37
N TYR A 390 25.25 -7.35 -11.75
CA TYR A 390 23.90 -7.86 -12.05
C TYR A 390 23.45 -7.45 -13.45
N HIS A 391 22.54 -8.24 -14.02
CA HIS A 391 22.04 -8.06 -15.38
C HIS A 391 20.51 -8.11 -15.43
N PHE A 392 19.93 -7.34 -16.35
CA PHE A 392 18.52 -7.48 -16.71
C PHE A 392 18.33 -8.71 -17.60
N ASN A 393 17.39 -9.59 -17.22
CA ASN A 393 17.03 -10.75 -18.01
C ASN A 393 15.76 -10.44 -18.83
N ASP A 394 15.93 -10.29 -20.13
CA ASP A 394 14.86 -9.96 -21.09
C ASP A 394 14.11 -11.19 -21.63
N SER A 395 14.38 -12.40 -21.12
CA SER A 395 13.73 -13.62 -21.62
C SER A 395 12.20 -13.57 -21.47
N PHE A 396 11.73 -12.97 -20.37
CA PHE A 396 10.31 -12.77 -20.10
C PHE A 396 9.69 -11.76 -21.07
N ASP A 397 10.32 -10.62 -21.24
CA ASP A 397 9.92 -9.56 -22.18
C ASP A 397 9.82 -10.10 -23.61
N LYS A 398 10.82 -10.89 -24.04
CA LYS A 398 10.83 -11.56 -25.35
C LYS A 398 9.71 -12.58 -25.52
N ALA A 399 9.41 -13.35 -24.47
CA ALA A 399 8.39 -14.40 -24.52
C ALA A 399 6.96 -13.84 -24.50
N THR A 400 6.73 -12.72 -23.81
CA THR A 400 5.39 -12.16 -23.58
C THR A 400 5.08 -10.93 -24.43
N GLY A 401 6.10 -10.31 -25.01
CA GLY A 401 5.99 -8.99 -25.66
C GLY A 401 5.90 -7.83 -24.67
N TYR A 402 6.03 -8.08 -23.36
CA TYR A 402 6.12 -7.05 -22.34
C TYR A 402 7.43 -6.26 -22.46
N GLN A 403 7.41 -4.96 -22.15
CA GLN A 403 8.60 -4.11 -22.23
C GLN A 403 8.90 -3.51 -20.86
N SER A 404 9.79 -4.16 -20.13
CA SER A 404 10.32 -3.68 -18.87
C SER A 404 11.33 -2.56 -19.12
N LYS A 405 11.14 -1.42 -18.48
CA LYS A 405 12.00 -0.24 -18.63
C LYS A 405 12.48 0.29 -17.29
N SER A 406 11.59 0.77 -16.42
CA SER A 406 11.99 1.21 -15.07
C SER A 406 11.74 0.12 -14.04
N MET A 407 12.61 0.01 -13.03
CA MET A 407 12.45 -0.98 -11.95
C MET A 407 12.83 -0.40 -10.60
N LEU A 408 12.02 -0.68 -9.58
CA LEU A 408 12.36 -0.45 -8.18
C LEU A 408 12.36 -1.80 -7.46
N VAL A 409 13.52 -2.19 -6.93
CA VAL A 409 13.73 -3.51 -6.31
C VAL A 409 14.32 -3.33 -4.92
N MET A 410 13.63 -3.85 -3.91
CA MET A 410 13.92 -3.56 -2.51
C MET A 410 13.87 -4.82 -1.65
N PRO A 411 14.88 -5.06 -0.78
CA PRO A 411 14.83 -6.16 0.16
C PRO A 411 14.06 -5.76 1.42
N PHE A 412 13.48 -6.76 2.09
CA PHE A 412 12.92 -6.60 3.43
C PHE A 412 13.41 -7.70 4.37
N PHE A 413 13.59 -7.34 5.63
CA PHE A 413 14.32 -8.14 6.63
C PHE A 413 13.52 -8.26 7.92
N ASP A 414 13.74 -9.34 8.66
CA ASP A 414 13.27 -9.46 10.04
C ASP A 414 14.03 -8.50 10.99
N ARG A 415 13.63 -8.45 12.27
CA ARG A 415 14.30 -7.61 13.29
C ARG A 415 15.77 -7.96 13.50
N ASN A 416 16.18 -9.19 13.18
CA ASN A 416 17.55 -9.68 13.29
C ASN A 416 18.38 -9.43 12.02
N LYS A 417 17.82 -8.70 11.03
CA LYS A 417 18.43 -8.42 9.72
C LYS A 417 18.60 -9.66 8.83
N ASN A 418 17.85 -10.74 9.09
CA ASN A 418 17.78 -11.86 8.16
C ASN A 418 16.86 -11.47 6.99
N LEU A 419 17.28 -11.78 5.77
CA LEU A 419 16.49 -11.51 4.56
C LEU A 419 15.23 -12.38 4.56
N LEU A 420 14.06 -11.75 4.49
CA LEU A 420 12.78 -12.44 4.35
C LEU A 420 12.33 -12.52 2.89
N GLY A 421 12.67 -11.51 2.09
CA GLY A 421 12.26 -11.45 0.70
C GLY A 421 12.67 -10.16 -0.02
N VAL A 422 12.18 -10.02 -1.25
CA VAL A 422 12.43 -8.88 -2.13
C VAL A 422 11.10 -8.44 -2.75
N LEU A 423 10.82 -7.14 -2.74
CA LEU A 423 9.70 -6.53 -3.44
C LEU A 423 10.22 -5.81 -4.69
N GLN A 424 9.68 -6.16 -5.85
CA GLN A 424 10.04 -5.62 -7.15
C GLN A 424 8.82 -4.95 -7.78
N LEU A 425 9.00 -3.72 -8.26
CA LEU A 425 8.02 -2.97 -9.05
C LEU A 425 8.63 -2.65 -10.41
N ILE A 426 7.83 -2.75 -11.45
CA ILE A 426 8.26 -2.56 -12.84
C ILE A 426 7.37 -1.50 -13.48
N ASN A 427 7.99 -0.60 -14.23
CA ASN A 427 7.37 0.44 -15.04
C ASN A 427 6.44 1.37 -14.26
N SER A 428 6.99 2.38 -13.58
CA SER A 428 6.17 3.50 -13.11
C SER A 428 5.59 4.24 -14.31
N ILE A 429 4.27 4.22 -14.47
CA ILE A 429 3.57 4.89 -15.57
C ILE A 429 3.20 6.29 -15.11
N ASN A 430 3.63 7.30 -15.86
CA ASN A 430 3.13 8.65 -15.65
C ASN A 430 1.64 8.70 -16.00
N PRO A 431 0.73 9.00 -15.05
CA PRO A 431 -0.71 8.94 -15.30
C PRO A 431 -1.17 9.93 -16.38
N ARG A 432 -0.38 11.00 -16.65
CA ARG A 432 -0.72 12.07 -17.60
C ARG A 432 -0.27 11.79 -19.02
N SER A 433 0.93 11.24 -19.19
CA SER A 433 1.54 10.98 -20.51
C SER A 433 1.38 9.52 -20.95
N LYS A 434 1.00 8.63 -20.02
CA LYS A 434 0.96 7.17 -20.19
C LYS A 434 2.31 6.57 -20.63
N LYS A 435 3.40 7.32 -20.44
CA LYS A 435 4.76 6.85 -20.70
C LYS A 435 5.37 6.31 -19.41
N ILE A 436 6.24 5.33 -19.59
CA ILE A 436 7.07 4.79 -18.51
C ILE A 436 8.08 5.87 -18.07
N GLN A 437 8.20 6.06 -16.77
CA GLN A 437 9.13 6.96 -16.10
C GLN A 437 9.91 6.23 -14.99
N ALA A 438 10.98 6.84 -14.49
CA ALA A 438 11.70 6.34 -13.33
C ALA A 438 10.87 6.47 -12.04
N PHE A 439 11.13 5.61 -11.05
CA PHE A 439 10.58 5.76 -9.72
C PHE A 439 11.28 6.90 -8.98
N ASP A 440 10.52 7.87 -8.48
CA ASP A 440 11.09 8.98 -7.73
C ASP A 440 11.45 8.59 -6.28
N ILE A 441 12.16 9.48 -5.59
CA ILE A 441 12.62 9.22 -4.22
C ILE A 441 11.47 9.13 -3.20
N ASN A 442 10.34 9.78 -3.46
CA ASN A 442 9.18 9.70 -2.58
C ASN A 442 8.46 8.36 -2.75
N MET A 443 8.33 7.88 -3.99
CA MET A 443 7.85 6.54 -4.31
C MET A 443 8.70 5.48 -3.62
N GLU A 444 10.03 5.59 -3.75
CA GLU A 444 10.96 4.68 -3.08
C GLU A 444 10.76 4.69 -1.55
N ASN A 445 10.67 5.86 -0.93
CA ASN A 445 10.48 5.97 0.52
C ASN A 445 9.14 5.39 1.00
N ASN A 446 8.07 5.57 0.24
CA ASN A 446 6.76 5.01 0.61
C ASN A 446 6.74 3.48 0.45
N VAL A 447 7.32 2.95 -0.63
CA VAL A 447 7.47 1.50 -0.84
C VAL A 447 8.38 0.89 0.23
N ARG A 448 9.42 1.60 0.67
CA ARG A 448 10.28 1.16 1.77
C ARG A 448 9.52 0.96 3.06
N LEU A 449 8.52 1.78 3.33
CA LEU A 449 7.67 1.62 4.50
C LEU A 449 6.76 0.40 4.36
N LEU A 450 6.12 0.21 3.21
CA LEU A 450 5.30 -0.96 2.91
C LEU A 450 6.10 -2.27 3.01
N ALA A 451 7.34 -2.27 2.53
CA ALA A 451 8.25 -3.40 2.65
C ALA A 451 8.59 -3.72 4.12
N ARG A 452 8.65 -2.71 5.01
CA ARG A 452 8.82 -2.93 6.46
C ARG A 452 7.57 -3.53 7.10
N GLU A 453 6.37 -3.13 6.67
CA GLU A 453 5.14 -3.75 7.16
C GLU A 453 5.01 -5.21 6.68
N ALA A 454 5.42 -5.51 5.43
CA ALA A 454 5.52 -6.89 4.95
C ALA A 454 6.43 -7.73 5.86
N ALA A 455 7.59 -7.19 6.24
CA ALA A 455 8.49 -7.87 7.16
C ALA A 455 7.87 -8.11 8.54
N ASN A 456 7.15 -7.14 9.10
CA ASN A 456 6.47 -7.30 10.39
C ASN A 456 5.42 -8.45 10.34
N VAL A 457 4.61 -8.49 9.29
CA VAL A 457 3.56 -9.51 9.11
C VAL A 457 4.19 -10.90 8.96
N LEU A 458 5.22 -11.02 8.12
CA LEU A 458 5.97 -12.26 7.92
C LEU A 458 6.66 -12.73 9.20
N GLU A 459 7.18 -11.81 10.00
CA GLU A 459 7.81 -12.13 11.28
C GLU A 459 6.79 -12.70 12.26
N ILE A 460 5.60 -12.07 12.37
CA ILE A 460 4.50 -12.54 13.23
C ILE A 460 4.03 -13.94 12.79
N SER A 461 3.80 -14.14 11.48
CA SER A 461 3.44 -15.46 10.95
C SER A 461 4.55 -16.51 11.19
N GLY A 462 5.81 -16.10 11.01
CA GLY A 462 6.98 -16.93 11.31
C GLY A 462 7.07 -17.34 12.78
N ILE A 463 6.68 -16.46 13.72
CA ILE A 463 6.60 -16.78 15.15
C ILE A 463 5.55 -17.84 15.42
N LEU A 464 4.35 -17.71 14.84
CA LEU A 464 3.29 -18.71 14.95
C LEU A 464 3.77 -20.08 14.49
N ARG A 465 4.36 -20.15 13.29
CA ARG A 465 4.91 -21.40 12.75
C ARG A 465 6.01 -21.98 13.63
N LYS A 466 6.93 -21.15 14.14
CA LYS A 466 7.98 -21.59 15.08
C LYS A 466 7.40 -22.14 16.39
N ASN A 467 6.31 -21.56 16.89
CA ASN A 467 5.63 -22.06 18.10
C ASN A 467 4.95 -23.41 17.85
N ILE A 468 4.33 -23.61 16.69
CA ILE A 468 3.81 -24.93 16.28
C ILE A 468 4.94 -25.96 16.28
N TYR A 469 6.07 -25.67 15.64
CA TYR A 469 7.22 -26.60 15.67
C TYR A 469 7.78 -26.85 17.07
N ARG A 470 7.72 -25.86 17.97
CA ARG A 470 8.11 -26.07 19.38
C ARG A 470 7.14 -27.02 20.09
N MET A 471 5.84 -26.89 19.86
CA MET A 471 4.84 -27.83 20.37
C MET A 471 5.10 -29.25 19.84
N LEU A 472 5.34 -29.39 18.53
CA LEU A 472 5.70 -30.68 17.93
C LEU A 472 6.94 -31.30 18.57
N LYS A 473 7.97 -30.49 18.85
CA LYS A 473 9.16 -30.96 19.57
C LYS A 473 8.86 -31.41 21.00
N VAL A 474 7.93 -30.75 21.70
CA VAL A 474 7.50 -31.17 23.05
C VAL A 474 6.81 -32.52 22.98
N ILE A 475 5.90 -32.73 22.02
CA ILE A 475 5.24 -34.02 21.81
C ILE A 475 6.29 -35.09 21.48
N ALA A 476 7.21 -34.82 20.56
CA ALA A 476 8.25 -35.78 20.16
C ALA A 476 9.19 -36.20 21.30
N ILE A 477 9.39 -35.34 22.30
CA ILE A 477 10.13 -35.69 23.54
C ILE A 477 9.30 -36.66 24.39
N HIS A 478 7.99 -36.50 24.40
CA HIS A 478 7.07 -37.29 25.21
C HIS A 478 6.71 -38.63 24.55
N ASP A 479 6.39 -38.62 23.25
CA ASP A 479 6.07 -39.78 22.42
C ASP A 479 7.16 -39.98 21.34
N PRO A 480 8.03 -41.01 21.46
CA PRO A 480 9.04 -41.30 20.45
C PRO A 480 8.49 -41.70 19.08
N THR A 481 7.20 -42.07 18.99
CA THR A 481 6.56 -42.40 17.71
C THR A 481 6.13 -41.16 16.93
N GLU A 482 5.93 -40.03 17.62
CA GLU A 482 5.63 -38.73 17.03
C GLU A 482 6.92 -38.02 16.64
N THR A 483 7.45 -38.35 15.47
CA THR A 483 8.68 -37.74 14.97
C THR A 483 8.41 -36.42 14.23
N GLY A 484 9.39 -35.51 14.22
CA GLY A 484 9.32 -34.30 13.40
C GLY A 484 9.02 -34.58 11.91
N PRO A 485 9.68 -35.57 11.28
CA PRO A 485 9.35 -36.02 9.93
C PRO A 485 7.92 -36.56 9.77
N HIS A 486 7.42 -37.36 10.71
CA HIS A 486 6.03 -37.86 10.68
C HIS A 486 5.03 -36.70 10.61
N ALA A 487 5.12 -35.75 11.55
CA ALA A 487 4.22 -34.60 11.55
C ALA A 487 4.30 -33.79 10.24
N GLU A 488 5.52 -33.54 9.72
CA GLU A 488 5.72 -32.85 8.43
C GLU A 488 5.10 -33.59 7.25
N ARG A 489 5.20 -34.94 7.21
CA ARG A 489 4.60 -35.76 6.16
C ARG A 489 3.09 -35.75 6.24
N VAL A 490 2.51 -35.94 7.43
CA VAL A 490 1.06 -35.85 7.64
C VAL A 490 0.55 -34.49 7.18
N GLY A 491 1.19 -33.40 7.61
CA GLY A 491 0.85 -32.05 7.16
C GLY A 491 0.96 -31.86 5.64
N ALA A 492 2.04 -32.33 5.02
CA ALA A 492 2.25 -32.21 3.58
C ALA A 492 1.25 -33.02 2.76
N ILE A 493 0.95 -34.26 3.16
CA ILE A 493 -0.04 -35.12 2.50
C ILE A 493 -1.42 -34.48 2.62
N SER A 494 -1.81 -34.00 3.80
CA SER A 494 -3.08 -33.29 4.00
C SER A 494 -3.23 -32.08 3.08
N ALA A 495 -2.15 -31.31 2.90
CA ALA A 495 -2.14 -30.13 2.05
C ALA A 495 -2.35 -30.48 0.57
N GLU A 496 -1.69 -31.53 0.06
CA GLU A 496 -1.86 -31.97 -1.32
C GLU A 496 -3.22 -32.64 -1.55
N LEU A 497 -3.75 -33.35 -0.55
CA LEU A 497 -5.07 -33.94 -0.61
C LEU A 497 -6.16 -32.86 -0.70
N TYR A 498 -6.04 -31.82 0.13
CA TYR A 498 -6.92 -30.66 0.09
C TYR A 498 -6.85 -29.94 -1.26
N GLN A 499 -5.66 -29.68 -1.78
CA GLN A 499 -5.45 -29.08 -3.10
C GLN A 499 -6.29 -29.81 -4.15
N ARG A 500 -6.14 -31.13 -4.22
CA ARG A 500 -6.82 -31.94 -5.23
C ARG A 500 -8.33 -31.98 -5.04
N TRP A 501 -8.79 -32.08 -3.80
CA TRP A 501 -10.22 -32.00 -3.47
C TRP A 501 -10.80 -30.64 -3.89
N ALA A 502 -10.11 -29.55 -3.58
CA ALA A 502 -10.57 -28.20 -3.84
C ALA A 502 -10.60 -27.85 -5.34
N GLU A 503 -9.65 -28.36 -6.13
CA GLU A 503 -9.67 -28.31 -7.60
C GLU A 503 -10.93 -28.98 -8.16
N LYS A 504 -11.27 -30.19 -7.69
CA LYS A 504 -12.49 -30.91 -8.12
C LYS A 504 -13.77 -30.16 -7.74
N HIS A 505 -13.73 -29.36 -6.68
CA HIS A 505 -14.83 -28.52 -6.21
C HIS A 505 -14.80 -27.10 -6.78
N GLN A 506 -13.95 -26.84 -7.79
CA GLN A 506 -13.86 -25.55 -8.49
C GLN A 506 -13.61 -24.36 -7.56
N LYS A 507 -12.86 -24.59 -6.47
CA LYS A 507 -12.41 -23.51 -5.60
C LYS A 507 -11.44 -22.59 -6.33
N THR A 508 -11.46 -21.31 -5.98
CA THR A 508 -10.50 -20.37 -6.57
C THR A 508 -9.10 -20.73 -6.08
N PRO A 509 -8.07 -20.63 -6.92
CA PRO A 509 -6.71 -20.96 -6.50
C PRO A 509 -6.20 -20.20 -5.26
N ASP A 510 -6.70 -18.99 -5.01
CA ASP A 510 -6.37 -18.18 -3.81
C ASP A 510 -6.97 -18.83 -2.55
N GLU A 511 -8.24 -19.22 -2.59
CA GLU A 511 -8.87 -20.00 -1.50
C GLU A 511 -8.11 -21.30 -1.26
N ILE A 512 -7.70 -21.98 -2.34
CA ILE A 512 -6.95 -23.24 -2.25
C ILE A 512 -5.63 -23.01 -1.52
N ARG A 513 -4.81 -22.03 -1.94
CA ARG A 513 -3.50 -21.77 -1.34
C ARG A 513 -3.60 -21.41 0.13
N PHE A 514 -4.53 -20.50 0.47
CA PHE A 514 -4.73 -20.05 1.84
C PHE A 514 -5.07 -21.21 2.76
N PHE A 515 -6.10 -21.98 2.40
CA PHE A 515 -6.55 -23.08 3.23
C PHE A 515 -5.56 -24.25 3.22
N LYS A 516 -4.85 -24.49 2.11
CA LYS A 516 -3.74 -25.47 2.02
C LYS A 516 -2.63 -25.18 3.03
N GLY A 517 -2.26 -23.91 3.21
CA GLY A 517 -1.26 -23.51 4.21
C GLY A 517 -1.74 -23.79 5.64
N GLN A 518 -3.00 -23.50 5.92
CA GLN A 518 -3.58 -23.72 7.24
C GLN A 518 -3.77 -25.21 7.58
N ILE A 519 -4.36 -25.99 6.66
CA ILE A 519 -4.60 -27.42 6.90
C ILE A 519 -3.28 -28.17 7.09
N ARG A 520 -2.21 -27.77 6.39
CA ARG A 520 -0.88 -28.33 6.59
C ARG A 520 -0.45 -28.24 8.05
N LEU A 521 -0.50 -27.04 8.62
CA LEU A 521 -0.07 -26.79 10.00
C LEU A 521 -1.05 -27.38 11.02
N ALA A 522 -2.36 -27.31 10.75
CA ALA A 522 -3.39 -27.90 11.61
C ALA A 522 -3.24 -29.43 11.70
N SER A 523 -3.01 -30.11 10.57
CA SER A 523 -2.78 -31.56 10.53
C SER A 523 -1.53 -32.02 11.27
N MET A 524 -0.48 -31.19 11.34
CA MET A 524 0.71 -31.52 12.14
C MET A 524 0.39 -31.64 13.64
N LEU A 525 -0.64 -30.94 14.13
CA LEU A 525 -1.01 -30.88 15.55
C LEU A 525 -2.03 -31.93 15.97
N HIS A 526 -2.43 -32.86 15.09
CA HIS A 526 -3.50 -33.83 15.35
C HIS A 526 -3.31 -34.59 16.68
N ASP A 527 -2.06 -34.92 17.01
CA ASP A 527 -1.70 -35.72 18.18
C ASP A 527 -1.15 -34.93 19.38
N VAL A 528 -1.32 -33.59 19.40
CA VAL A 528 -0.81 -32.74 20.49
C VAL A 528 -1.34 -33.12 21.87
N GLY A 529 -2.53 -33.69 21.95
CA GLY A 529 -3.14 -34.12 23.21
C GLY A 529 -2.45 -35.30 23.88
N LYS A 530 -1.56 -36.04 23.18
CA LYS A 530 -0.77 -37.13 23.77
C LYS A 530 0.14 -36.67 24.91
N VAL A 531 0.45 -35.36 24.98
CA VAL A 531 1.17 -34.74 26.10
C VAL A 531 0.46 -34.93 27.45
N GLY A 532 -0.87 -35.12 27.44
CA GLY A 532 -1.67 -35.34 28.64
C GLY A 532 -1.91 -36.82 28.97
N ILE A 533 -1.34 -37.75 28.20
CA ILE A 533 -1.49 -39.20 28.43
C ILE A 533 -0.34 -39.71 29.30
N SER A 534 -0.63 -40.58 30.26
CA SER A 534 0.40 -41.16 31.12
C SER A 534 1.46 -41.93 30.33
N ASP A 535 2.73 -41.72 30.67
CA ASP A 535 3.88 -42.46 30.14
C ASP A 535 3.72 -43.99 30.24
N LEU A 536 3.05 -44.48 31.29
CA LEU A 536 2.80 -45.91 31.49
C LEU A 536 1.92 -46.51 30.40
N ILE A 537 1.03 -45.70 29.81
CA ILE A 537 0.13 -46.10 28.72
C ILE A 537 0.81 -45.82 27.38
N LEU A 538 1.33 -44.61 27.19
CA LEU A 538 1.88 -44.14 25.92
C LEU A 538 3.12 -44.93 25.47
N LYS A 539 4.02 -45.26 26.40
CA LYS A 539 5.27 -45.98 26.11
C LYS A 539 5.16 -47.50 26.31
N LYS A 540 3.94 -48.03 26.52
CA LYS A 540 3.73 -49.44 26.83
C LYS A 540 4.15 -50.33 25.66
N LYS A 541 5.03 -51.31 25.94
CA LYS A 541 5.53 -52.28 24.95
C LYS A 541 4.64 -53.52 24.76
N ALA A 542 3.33 -53.36 24.95
CA ALA A 542 2.33 -54.41 24.86
C ALA A 542 0.99 -53.82 24.41
N ARG A 543 0.02 -54.67 24.03
CA ARG A 543 -1.34 -54.19 23.74
C ARG A 543 -1.91 -53.51 24.98
N LEU A 544 -2.61 -52.40 24.77
CA LEU A 544 -3.35 -51.70 25.81
C LEU A 544 -4.51 -52.57 26.29
N THR A 545 -4.82 -52.51 27.57
CA THR A 545 -6.10 -53.01 28.11
C THR A 545 -7.24 -52.10 27.64
N GLU A 546 -8.49 -52.54 27.81
CA GLU A 546 -9.64 -51.72 27.43
C GLU A 546 -9.66 -50.37 28.17
N GLU A 547 -9.36 -50.36 29.48
CA GLU A 547 -9.28 -49.14 30.30
C GLU A 547 -8.14 -48.22 29.86
N GLU A 548 -6.98 -48.78 29.54
CA GLU A 548 -5.84 -48.02 29.01
C GLU A 548 -6.15 -47.47 27.61
N TYR A 549 -6.86 -48.22 26.78
CA TYR A 549 -7.29 -47.77 25.46
C TYR A 549 -8.32 -46.63 25.56
N ILE A 550 -9.30 -46.73 26.46
CA ILE A 550 -10.24 -45.64 26.78
C ILE A 550 -9.49 -44.40 27.25
N THR A 551 -8.44 -44.57 28.06
CA THR A 551 -7.59 -43.46 28.50
C THR A 551 -6.79 -42.87 27.34
N MET A 552 -6.22 -43.70 26.46
CA MET A 552 -5.50 -43.25 25.27
C MET A 552 -6.39 -42.43 24.34
N ARG A 553 -7.64 -42.85 24.13
CA ARG A 553 -8.62 -42.14 23.29
C ARG A 553 -8.86 -40.69 23.74
N ASN A 554 -8.64 -40.36 25.01
CA ASN A 554 -8.80 -39.00 25.53
C ASN A 554 -7.78 -37.99 25.00
N HIS A 555 -6.71 -38.42 24.31
CA HIS A 555 -5.79 -37.46 23.68
C HIS A 555 -6.54 -36.56 22.68
N THR A 556 -7.58 -37.03 22.00
CA THR A 556 -8.32 -36.19 21.04
C THR A 556 -9.01 -35.03 21.74
N ARG A 557 -9.69 -35.26 22.87
CA ARG A 557 -10.32 -34.22 23.69
C ARG A 557 -9.30 -33.32 24.38
N LEU A 558 -8.18 -33.87 24.86
CA LEU A 558 -7.11 -33.08 25.47
C LEU A 558 -6.45 -32.16 24.44
N GLY A 559 -6.19 -32.65 23.24
CA GLY A 559 -5.63 -31.88 22.13
C GLY A 559 -6.58 -30.77 21.68
N ALA A 560 -7.87 -31.10 21.50
CA ALA A 560 -8.92 -30.12 21.22
C ALA A 560 -9.01 -29.05 22.32
N SER A 561 -9.03 -29.45 23.59
CA SER A 561 -9.06 -28.50 24.72
C SER A 561 -7.84 -27.57 24.73
N LEU A 562 -6.65 -28.08 24.40
CA LEU A 562 -5.42 -27.28 24.33
C LEU A 562 -5.48 -26.25 23.18
N LEU A 563 -6.15 -26.61 22.08
CA LEU A 563 -6.29 -25.79 20.88
C LEU A 563 -7.59 -24.98 20.86
N SER A 564 -8.38 -25.03 21.94
CA SER A 564 -9.60 -24.24 22.06
C SER A 564 -9.26 -22.75 22.00
N SER A 565 -9.98 -22.02 21.15
CA SER A 565 -9.75 -20.60 20.90
C SER A 565 -11.08 -19.87 20.79
N GLU A 566 -11.13 -18.66 21.33
CA GLU A 566 -12.26 -17.75 21.17
C GLU A 566 -12.26 -17.07 19.77
N THR A 567 -11.19 -17.25 19.00
CA THR A 567 -11.02 -16.65 17.67
C THR A 567 -11.01 -17.71 16.56
N LYS A 568 -11.73 -17.43 15.47
CA LYS A 568 -11.66 -18.22 14.23
C LYS A 568 -10.31 -18.01 13.54
N ASP A 569 -9.36 -18.88 13.82
CA ASP A 569 -8.04 -18.94 13.17
C ASP A 569 -7.57 -20.40 13.01
N ILE A 570 -6.30 -20.61 12.67
CA ILE A 570 -5.71 -21.95 12.47
C ILE A 570 -5.95 -22.91 13.64
N THR A 571 -6.12 -22.38 14.86
CA THR A 571 -6.39 -23.18 16.06
C THR A 571 -7.77 -23.83 16.03
N GLU A 572 -8.77 -23.25 15.36
CA GLU A 572 -10.08 -23.86 15.13
C GLU A 572 -9.94 -25.10 14.21
N LEU A 573 -9.17 -24.97 13.12
CA LEU A 573 -8.90 -26.11 12.24
C LEU A 573 -8.08 -27.19 12.94
N ALA A 574 -7.07 -26.79 13.73
CA ALA A 574 -6.26 -27.71 14.51
C ALA A 574 -7.08 -28.40 15.62
N HIS A 575 -8.01 -27.68 16.25
CA HIS A 575 -8.98 -28.21 17.20
C HIS A 575 -9.81 -29.32 16.54
N ASP A 576 -10.43 -29.04 15.39
CA ASP A 576 -11.27 -30.00 14.68
C ASP A 576 -10.49 -31.24 14.25
N VAL A 577 -9.25 -31.06 13.78
CA VAL A 577 -8.35 -32.18 13.47
C VAL A 577 -8.06 -32.99 14.73
N ALA A 578 -7.58 -32.35 15.80
CA ALA A 578 -7.23 -33.06 17.04
C ALA A 578 -8.42 -33.82 17.62
N LEU A 579 -9.62 -33.22 17.60
CA LEU A 579 -10.82 -33.82 18.13
C LEU A 579 -11.33 -35.01 17.30
N HIS A 580 -11.23 -34.92 15.97
CA HIS A 580 -11.99 -35.78 15.06
C HIS A 580 -11.16 -36.65 14.10
N HIS A 581 -9.83 -36.58 14.08
CA HIS A 581 -9.01 -37.36 13.13
C HIS A 581 -9.10 -38.89 13.31
N HIS A 582 -9.59 -39.38 14.46
CA HIS A 582 -9.87 -40.80 14.70
C HIS A 582 -11.33 -41.22 14.47
N GLN A 583 -12.16 -40.30 13.97
CA GLN A 583 -13.50 -40.65 13.51
C GLN A 583 -13.44 -41.41 12.19
N LYS A 584 -14.37 -42.35 12.02
CA LYS A 584 -14.47 -43.16 10.80
C LYS A 584 -15.67 -42.72 9.99
N TRP A 585 -15.55 -42.73 8.66
CA TRP A 585 -16.62 -42.37 7.75
C TRP A 585 -17.95 -43.09 8.05
N ASN A 586 -17.89 -44.36 8.46
CA ASN A 586 -19.05 -45.17 8.84
C ASN A 586 -19.59 -44.96 10.27
N GLY A 587 -19.09 -43.96 11.02
CA GLY A 587 -19.53 -43.66 12.38
C GLY A 587 -18.91 -44.52 13.49
N GLN A 588 -18.09 -45.53 13.17
CA GLN A 588 -17.49 -46.45 14.15
C GLN A 588 -16.14 -45.99 14.70
N GLY A 589 -15.84 -44.69 14.63
CA GLY A 589 -14.62 -44.11 15.19
C GLY A 589 -14.77 -43.72 16.67
N TYR A 590 -13.94 -42.80 17.16
CA TYR A 590 -14.03 -42.29 18.52
C TYR A 590 -13.68 -40.80 18.65
N VAL A 591 -14.20 -40.19 19.72
CA VAL A 591 -13.89 -38.82 20.16
C VAL A 591 -13.80 -38.84 21.70
N GLY A 592 -12.59 -38.95 22.26
CA GLY A 592 -12.42 -39.10 23.70
C GLY A 592 -12.80 -40.48 24.24
N SER A 593 -12.96 -40.56 25.56
CA SER A 593 -13.21 -41.80 26.32
C SER A 593 -14.62 -42.36 26.18
N ASP A 594 -15.59 -41.55 25.75
CA ASP A 594 -16.96 -41.99 25.53
C ASP A 594 -17.34 -41.89 24.04
N ASP A 595 -18.53 -42.39 23.75
CA ASP A 595 -19.03 -42.60 22.40
C ASP A 595 -20.12 -41.57 22.01
N SER A 596 -20.32 -40.51 22.81
CA SER A 596 -21.47 -39.59 22.67
C SER A 596 -21.37 -38.64 21.48
N ASP A 597 -20.14 -38.30 21.07
CA ASP A 597 -19.88 -37.24 20.09
C ASP A 597 -19.41 -37.79 18.73
N ARG A 598 -19.80 -39.04 18.43
CA ARG A 598 -19.45 -39.69 17.15
C ARG A 598 -20.26 -39.09 16.00
N LEU A 599 -19.54 -38.81 14.92
CA LEU A 599 -20.04 -38.28 13.67
C LEU A 599 -19.79 -39.31 12.57
N GLU A 600 -20.61 -39.24 11.51
CA GLU A 600 -20.49 -40.09 10.34
C GLU A 600 -20.55 -39.25 9.05
N GLY A 601 -19.98 -39.80 7.98
CA GLY A 601 -19.97 -39.18 6.66
C GLY A 601 -19.46 -37.74 6.65
N THR A 602 -20.23 -36.86 6.03
CA THR A 602 -19.90 -35.44 5.88
C THR A 602 -20.07 -34.61 7.15
N SER A 603 -20.68 -35.17 8.20
CA SER A 603 -20.75 -34.51 9.51
C SER A 603 -19.38 -34.41 10.17
N ILE A 604 -18.45 -35.32 9.82
CA ILE A 604 -17.05 -35.21 10.21
C ILE A 604 -16.42 -34.02 9.46
N PRO A 605 -15.76 -33.07 10.15
CA PRO A 605 -15.11 -31.94 9.49
C PRO A 605 -14.15 -32.40 8.39
N LEU A 606 -14.17 -31.69 7.25
CA LEU A 606 -13.34 -32.03 6.08
C LEU A 606 -11.86 -32.15 6.45
N VAL A 607 -11.36 -31.22 7.28
CA VAL A 607 -9.96 -31.20 7.73
C VAL A 607 -9.57 -32.46 8.52
N ALA A 608 -10.49 -32.97 9.34
CA ALA A 608 -10.27 -34.20 10.10
C ALA A 608 -10.29 -35.45 9.20
N ARG A 609 -11.21 -35.49 8.22
CA ARG A 609 -11.25 -36.58 7.21
C ARG A 609 -9.97 -36.64 6.37
N ILE A 610 -9.43 -35.48 6.01
CA ILE A 610 -8.15 -35.36 5.29
C ILE A 610 -6.99 -35.84 6.17
N ALA A 611 -6.91 -35.33 7.40
CA ALA A 611 -5.85 -35.70 8.34
C ALA A 611 -5.86 -37.20 8.67
N ALA A 612 -7.04 -37.83 8.81
CA ALA A 612 -7.17 -39.26 9.06
C ALA A 612 -6.53 -40.13 7.97
N ILE A 613 -6.70 -39.76 6.69
CA ILE A 613 -6.08 -40.47 5.57
C ILE A 613 -4.55 -40.29 5.61
N ALA A 614 -4.09 -39.06 5.84
CA ALA A 614 -2.67 -38.74 5.89
C ALA A 614 -1.94 -39.45 7.04
N ASP A 615 -2.52 -39.42 8.25
CA ASP A 615 -1.98 -40.10 9.43
C ASP A 615 -1.94 -41.62 9.25
N VAL A 616 -3.07 -42.25 8.87
CA VAL A 616 -3.11 -43.70 8.71
C VAL A 616 -2.17 -44.17 7.60
N PHE A 617 -2.07 -43.44 6.49
CA PHE A 617 -1.11 -43.77 5.45
C PHE A 617 0.33 -43.73 5.99
N ASP A 618 0.71 -42.62 6.64
CA ASP A 618 2.07 -42.46 7.17
C ASP A 618 2.39 -43.52 8.23
N ALA A 619 1.43 -43.84 9.08
CA ALA A 619 1.53 -44.89 10.09
C ALA A 619 1.73 -46.30 9.51
N LEU A 620 1.19 -46.59 8.32
CA LEU A 620 1.33 -47.89 7.67
C LEU A 620 2.68 -48.08 6.98
N VAL A 621 3.21 -47.02 6.36
CA VAL A 621 4.47 -47.08 5.58
C VAL A 621 5.71 -46.71 6.40
N SER A 622 5.54 -46.17 7.60
CA SER A 622 6.63 -45.91 8.54
C SER A 622 6.91 -47.14 9.43
N SER A 623 8.18 -47.44 9.70
CA SER A 623 8.55 -48.56 10.58
C SER A 623 8.21 -48.24 12.05
N ARG A 624 7.45 -49.11 12.73
CA ARG A 624 7.15 -48.99 14.16
C ARG A 624 7.74 -50.16 14.94
N CYS A 625 7.99 -49.96 16.24
CA CYS A 625 8.63 -50.94 17.14
C CYS A 625 8.05 -52.38 17.12
N TYR A 626 6.83 -52.57 16.60
CA TYR A 626 6.10 -53.84 16.60
C TYR A 626 5.58 -54.30 15.23
N LYS A 627 5.80 -53.53 14.16
CA LYS A 627 5.33 -53.87 12.80
C LYS A 627 6.31 -53.38 11.73
N ASN A 628 6.60 -54.27 10.78
CA ASN A 628 7.30 -53.89 9.55
C ASN A 628 6.45 -52.89 8.76
N ALA A 629 7.12 -51.88 8.19
CA ALA A 629 6.52 -50.93 7.26
C ALA A 629 5.90 -51.67 6.07
N TRP A 630 4.71 -51.23 5.67
CA TRP A 630 4.09 -51.68 4.43
C TRP A 630 4.75 -50.98 3.25
N SER A 631 4.71 -51.61 2.08
CA SER A 631 4.99 -50.87 0.85
C SER A 631 3.91 -49.80 0.61
N PHE A 632 4.27 -48.74 -0.12
CA PHE A 632 3.35 -47.66 -0.47
C PHE A 632 2.12 -48.19 -1.20
N GLU A 633 2.30 -49.22 -2.05
CA GLU A 633 1.21 -49.86 -2.78
C GLU A 633 0.28 -50.67 -1.88
N GLU A 634 0.82 -51.41 -0.91
CA GLU A 634 -0.01 -52.11 0.07
C GLU A 634 -0.87 -51.14 0.90
N ALA A 635 -0.27 -50.02 1.34
CA ALA A 635 -0.99 -48.98 2.05
C ALA A 635 -2.06 -48.33 1.16
N ARG A 636 -1.75 -48.02 -0.11
CA ARG A 636 -2.72 -47.49 -1.07
C ARG A 636 -3.88 -48.47 -1.32
N LEU A 637 -3.60 -49.76 -1.48
CA LEU A 637 -4.63 -50.79 -1.66
C LEU A 637 -5.53 -50.91 -0.43
N PHE A 638 -4.99 -50.75 0.76
CA PHE A 638 -5.77 -50.71 2.00
C PHE A 638 -6.68 -49.49 2.08
N LEU A 639 -6.16 -48.29 1.79
CA LEU A 639 -7.00 -47.08 1.75
C LEU A 639 -8.17 -47.24 0.76
N ASN A 640 -7.92 -47.83 -0.41
CA ASN A 640 -8.96 -48.12 -1.40
C ASN A 640 -10.01 -49.13 -0.92
N ARG A 641 -9.62 -50.15 -0.14
CA ARG A 641 -10.56 -51.12 0.44
C ARG A 641 -11.41 -50.52 1.55
N GLU A 642 -10.85 -49.59 2.30
CA GLU A 642 -11.51 -48.93 3.43
C GLU A 642 -12.28 -47.65 3.02
N ALA A 643 -12.33 -47.34 1.72
CA ALA A 643 -13.12 -46.23 1.18
C ALA A 643 -14.62 -46.46 1.45
N GLY A 644 -15.28 -45.47 2.03
CA GLY A 644 -16.69 -45.56 2.47
C GLY A 644 -16.89 -46.34 3.78
N GLN A 645 -15.83 -46.87 4.40
CA GLN A 645 -15.86 -47.49 5.73
C GLN A 645 -15.09 -46.65 6.73
N HIS A 646 -13.77 -46.67 6.65
CA HIS A 646 -12.90 -45.83 7.47
C HIS A 646 -12.80 -44.43 6.87
N PHE A 647 -12.59 -44.35 5.55
CA PHE A 647 -12.21 -43.11 4.88
C PHE A 647 -13.31 -42.58 3.97
N ASP A 648 -13.32 -41.26 3.77
CA ASP A 648 -14.16 -40.61 2.77
C ASP A 648 -13.77 -41.11 1.36
N PRO A 649 -14.71 -41.69 0.60
CA PRO A 649 -14.42 -42.25 -0.72
C PRO A 649 -13.93 -41.19 -1.73
N LEU A 650 -14.41 -39.95 -1.65
CA LEU A 650 -13.96 -38.87 -2.53
C LEU A 650 -12.53 -38.46 -2.22
N LEU A 651 -12.15 -38.44 -0.95
CA LEU A 651 -10.78 -38.14 -0.55
C LEU A 651 -9.82 -39.29 -0.89
N VAL A 652 -10.25 -40.55 -0.80
CA VAL A 652 -9.44 -41.68 -1.29
C VAL A 652 -9.20 -41.59 -2.80
N GLU A 653 -10.19 -41.16 -3.58
CA GLU A 653 -9.99 -40.87 -5.00
C GLU A 653 -8.95 -39.76 -5.21
N CYS A 654 -9.05 -38.65 -4.45
CA CYS A 654 -8.06 -37.57 -4.49
C CYS A 654 -6.66 -38.05 -4.06
N PHE A 655 -6.58 -38.99 -3.12
CA PHE A 655 -5.32 -39.59 -2.66
C PHE A 655 -4.64 -40.36 -3.79
N ASN A 656 -5.40 -41.15 -4.55
CA ASN A 656 -4.87 -41.88 -5.70
C ASN A 656 -4.34 -40.92 -6.78
N ASP A 657 -5.02 -39.79 -7.01
CA ASP A 657 -4.58 -38.79 -7.99
C ASP A 657 -3.22 -38.16 -7.63
N ILE A 658 -2.88 -38.08 -6.34
CA ILE A 658 -1.63 -37.47 -5.87
C ILE A 658 -0.57 -38.50 -5.48
N PHE A 659 -0.80 -39.80 -5.71
CA PHE A 659 0.04 -40.88 -5.17
C PHE A 659 1.52 -40.76 -5.57
N ASP A 660 1.80 -40.40 -6.82
CA ASP A 660 3.17 -40.17 -7.30
C ASP A 660 3.87 -39.00 -6.59
N LEU A 661 3.11 -37.99 -6.16
CA LEU A 661 3.63 -36.85 -5.41
C LEU A 661 4.00 -37.25 -3.97
N ILE A 662 3.29 -38.23 -3.39
CA ILE A 662 3.56 -38.72 -2.04
C ILE A 662 4.97 -39.28 -1.93
N HIS A 663 5.46 -40.01 -2.93
CA HIS A 663 6.85 -40.48 -2.95
C HIS A 663 7.86 -39.33 -2.76
N LYS A 664 7.64 -38.19 -3.43
CA LYS A 664 8.48 -36.99 -3.30
C LYS A 664 8.39 -36.35 -1.92
N ILE A 665 7.25 -36.48 -1.23
CA ILE A 665 7.09 -36.01 0.15
C ILE A 665 8.01 -36.83 1.09
N TYR A 666 8.10 -38.15 0.90
CA TYR A 666 9.00 -39.00 1.69
C TYR A 666 10.48 -38.78 1.38
N GLU A 667 10.82 -38.52 0.12
CA GLU A 667 12.20 -38.11 -0.25
C GLU A 667 12.60 -36.81 0.44
N ARG A 668 11.66 -35.88 0.60
CA ARG A 668 11.88 -34.59 1.26
C ARG A 668 11.96 -34.70 2.79
N PHE A 669 11.20 -35.62 3.38
CA PHE A 669 11.12 -35.84 4.82
C PHE A 669 11.39 -37.31 5.16
N PRO A 670 12.64 -37.79 4.98
CA PRO A 670 12.98 -39.17 5.24
C PRO A 670 12.85 -39.49 6.74
N ASP A 671 12.56 -40.76 7.05
CA ASP A 671 12.69 -41.24 8.42
C ASP A 671 14.12 -41.02 8.90
N VAL A 672 14.26 -40.51 10.13
CA VAL A 672 15.59 -40.34 10.72
C VAL A 672 16.18 -41.73 10.89
N ALA A 673 17.34 -41.97 10.27
CA ALA A 673 18.12 -43.17 10.54
C ALA A 673 18.33 -43.22 12.06
N THR A 674 17.78 -44.25 12.70
CA THR A 674 18.05 -44.55 14.09
C THR A 674 19.55 -44.75 14.23
N ALA A 675 20.22 -43.78 14.87
CA ALA A 675 21.63 -43.89 15.25
C ALA A 675 21.78 -44.82 16.45
#